data_AF-A0A3B0WKF6-F1
#
_entry.id   AF-A0A3B0WKF6-F1
#
_cell.length_a   1.000
_cell.length_b   1.000
_cell.length_c   1.000
_cell.angle_alpha   90.00
_cell.angle_beta   90.00
_cell.angle_gamma   90.00
#
_symmetry.space_group_name_H-M   'P 1'
#
loop_
_entity.id
_entity.type
_entity.pdbx_description
1 polymer ?
#
loop_
_entity_poly.entity_id
_entity_poly.type
_entity_poly.pdbx_seq_one_letter_code
_entity_poly.pdbx_strand_id
1 'polypeptide(L)'
;QLEDYQGFGLVVQAYQKRALKVLEWLADLYDQHKRLIPLRLVKGAYWDTEVKRAQEQGLSHYPVFTRKANTDVSYLACTQFLLTNRKRFYPQFATHNANTVAAIKILAGETGGYEFQRLHGMGQILHAQTISEDGLNRPCRIYAPVGSHEDLLPYLVRRLLENGANTSFVNRLTDLTLEIGDITQDPIEKVRKHKTHKHPKLPLPIEIYGEARINSKGYNLSDIQTVDQLLNQVAKESGLKIHATSLVPNASVNESAEGELIEVHSPANLAYLVGTYNRATATAVEQAMTNAQQAFPDWRDLKVETKAECLLKLADLVEQNSHTLIYLLQNEAGKTLADCIAELREAVDFCRYYANQAVELCASGEKMPGPTGESNYLYHQGKGVFVCISPWNFPLAIYAGQIVAALVTGNCVIAKPAEQTSLIGHFTAELIHQAGIPKDVFQLVLGSGSQIGNQLCQNNGIAGVVFTGSTQTAQIINLNLANRKNASIATLIAETGGQNCMIADSSCLPEQLVKDVINSAFLSAGQRCSALRVLYIQDDVADKVIHMLKGAMDQLSVGNPQLFSTDLGPVIDKKALEILQNHKTHMQQAAKSIKSLSEPDIKGHYFAPQAFEISGIDILEQEIFGPFLHVIRYKSNQLDQVIDAINGTGYGLTTGIHSRIDDTIEYVTSKIQAGNCYINRNMTGAVVGVQPFGGMGLSGTGPKAGGPGYLRQFLTEKTITNNISAVGGNADLLELSDDTD
;
A
#
# COMPACT_ATOMS: atom_id res chain seq x y z
N GLN A 1 11.14 44.74 -0.35
CA GLN A 1 10.38 44.79 -1.62
C GLN A 1 8.88 44.49 -1.43
N LEU A 2 8.48 43.50 -0.62
CA LEU A 2 7.06 43.22 -0.34
C LEU A 2 6.53 43.88 0.94
N GLU A 3 7.22 44.86 1.51
CA GLU A 3 6.91 45.39 2.84
C GLU A 3 5.56 46.11 2.89
N ASP A 4 5.29 46.94 1.88
CA ASP A 4 4.05 47.72 1.77
C ASP A 4 2.98 47.05 0.90
N TYR A 5 3.27 45.87 0.31
CA TYR A 5 2.34 45.20 -0.61
C TYR A 5 1.23 44.44 0.13
N GLN A 6 -0.02 44.90 -0.03
CA GLN A 6 -1.21 44.32 0.61
C GLN A 6 -1.97 43.31 -0.29
N GLY A 7 -1.43 42.95 -1.45
CA GLY A 7 -2.12 42.09 -2.43
C GLY A 7 -1.87 40.59 -2.26
N PHE A 8 -1.15 40.16 -1.22
CA PHE A 8 -0.83 38.75 -0.98
C PHE A 8 -2.07 37.98 -0.50
N GLY A 9 -2.76 37.32 -1.44
CA GLY A 9 -3.97 36.56 -1.16
C GLY A 9 -3.71 35.11 -0.75
N LEU A 10 -4.47 34.60 0.22
CA LEU A 10 -4.45 33.20 0.68
C LEU A 10 -5.83 32.55 0.52
N VAL A 11 -5.86 31.24 0.27
CA VAL A 11 -7.08 30.44 0.24
C VAL A 11 -7.17 29.55 1.48
N VAL A 12 -8.31 29.58 2.17
CA VAL A 12 -8.63 28.65 3.26
C VAL A 12 -9.86 27.83 2.89
N GLN A 13 -9.78 26.51 3.10
CA GLN A 13 -10.80 25.56 2.68
C GLN A 13 -11.63 25.11 3.90
N ALA A 14 -12.87 25.57 4.01
CA ALA A 14 -13.74 25.32 5.15
C ALA A 14 -14.13 23.84 5.35
N TYR A 15 -13.97 22.98 4.33
CA TYR A 15 -14.20 21.54 4.46
C TYR A 15 -13.12 20.83 5.30
N GLN A 16 -11.97 21.47 5.55
CA GLN A 16 -10.89 20.92 6.36
C GLN A 16 -11.18 21.20 7.83
N LYS A 17 -10.93 20.21 8.68
CA LYS A 17 -11.14 20.34 10.14
C LYS A 17 -10.26 21.41 10.78
N ARG A 18 -9.13 21.75 10.14
CA ARG A 18 -8.18 22.79 10.58
C ARG A 18 -8.55 24.21 10.14
N ALA A 19 -9.59 24.41 9.31
CA ALA A 19 -9.85 25.69 8.66
C ALA A 19 -9.91 26.88 9.64
N LEU A 20 -10.71 26.76 10.72
CA LEU A 20 -10.81 27.82 11.72
C LEU A 20 -9.50 28.05 12.47
N LYS A 21 -8.76 26.98 12.81
CA LYS A 21 -7.45 27.09 13.47
C LYS A 21 -6.39 27.76 12.59
N VAL A 22 -6.45 27.54 11.27
CA VAL A 22 -5.61 28.26 10.32
C VAL A 22 -5.98 29.76 10.32
N LEU A 23 -7.27 30.11 10.40
CA LEU A 23 -7.69 31.52 10.50
C LEU A 23 -7.24 32.19 11.79
N GLU A 24 -7.33 31.49 12.92
CA GLU A 24 -6.80 31.97 14.21
C GLU A 24 -5.29 32.25 14.10
N TRP A 25 -4.52 31.28 13.58
CA TRP A 25 -3.08 31.45 13.37
C TRP A 25 -2.74 32.61 12.43
N LEU A 26 -3.49 32.79 11.33
CA LEU A 26 -3.30 33.92 10.43
C LEU A 26 -3.65 35.27 11.09
N ALA A 27 -4.57 35.29 12.06
CA ALA A 27 -4.90 36.50 12.81
C ALA A 27 -3.75 36.88 13.75
N ASP A 28 -3.11 35.90 14.38
CA ASP A 28 -1.92 36.11 15.21
C ASP A 28 -0.74 36.61 14.36
N LEU A 29 -0.60 36.09 13.13
CA LEU A 29 0.42 36.55 12.18
C LEU A 29 0.20 38.02 11.78
N TYR A 30 -1.05 38.44 11.60
CA TYR A 30 -1.38 39.85 11.45
C TYR A 30 -0.94 40.65 12.68
N ASP A 31 -1.17 40.16 13.89
CA ASP A 31 -0.80 40.91 15.09
C ASP A 31 0.71 41.11 15.23
N GLN A 32 1.52 40.18 14.71
CA GLN A 32 2.99 40.27 14.68
C GLN A 32 3.50 41.21 13.58
N HIS A 33 2.96 41.11 12.37
CA HIS A 33 3.52 41.80 11.19
C HIS A 33 2.71 42.99 10.70
N LYS A 34 1.50 43.19 11.24
CA LYS A 34 0.52 44.23 10.87
C LYS A 34 0.21 44.27 9.37
N ARG A 35 0.17 43.10 8.72
CA ARG A 35 -0.12 42.96 7.29
C ARG A 35 -1.51 42.41 7.04
N LEU A 36 -2.35 43.20 6.39
CA LEU A 36 -3.68 42.75 6.05
C LEU A 36 -3.60 41.72 4.92
N ILE A 37 -4.20 40.54 5.15
CA ILE A 37 -4.20 39.45 4.19
C ILE A 37 -5.59 39.37 3.52
N PRO A 38 -5.68 39.58 2.19
CA PRO A 38 -6.84 39.16 1.41
C PRO A 38 -7.06 37.65 1.54
N LEU A 39 -8.19 37.24 2.13
CA LEU A 39 -8.42 35.84 2.47
C LEU A 39 -9.63 35.29 1.74
N ARG A 40 -9.37 34.41 0.77
CA ARG A 40 -10.39 33.68 0.03
C ARG A 40 -10.87 32.48 0.83
N LEU A 41 -12.09 32.56 1.34
CA LEU A 41 -12.75 31.43 1.97
C LEU A 41 -13.53 30.62 0.92
N VAL A 42 -13.16 29.36 0.75
CA VAL A 42 -13.85 28.38 -0.12
C VAL A 42 -14.34 27.21 0.71
N LYS A 43 -15.24 26.38 0.18
CA LYS A 43 -15.55 25.08 0.81
C LYS A 43 -14.35 24.14 0.66
N GLY A 44 -13.99 23.82 -0.57
CA GLY A 44 -12.91 22.90 -0.90
C GLY A 44 -13.24 22.15 -2.19
N ALA A 45 -12.24 21.53 -2.80
CA ALA A 45 -12.36 21.03 -4.17
C ALA A 45 -11.69 19.66 -4.39
N TYR A 46 -11.17 19.03 -3.34
CA TYR A 46 -10.43 17.75 -3.40
C TYR A 46 -11.03 16.70 -2.44
N TRP A 47 -12.32 16.80 -2.12
CA TRP A 47 -12.92 16.07 -1.00
C TRP A 47 -12.78 14.54 -1.14
N ASP A 48 -13.09 14.01 -2.30
CA ASP A 48 -12.98 12.59 -2.63
C ASP A 48 -11.54 12.08 -2.57
N THR A 49 -10.59 12.88 -3.06
CA THR A 49 -9.16 12.59 -3.08
C THR A 49 -8.61 12.54 -1.65
N GLU A 50 -9.01 13.47 -0.78
CA GLU A 50 -8.63 13.49 0.63
C GLU A 50 -9.20 12.28 1.39
N VAL A 51 -10.44 11.88 1.07
CA VAL A 51 -11.06 10.67 1.63
C VAL A 51 -10.29 9.42 1.20
N LYS A 52 -10.07 9.25 -0.12
CA LYS A 52 -9.34 8.11 -0.68
C LYS A 52 -7.93 8.02 -0.10
N ARG A 53 -7.17 9.12 -0.08
CA ARG A 53 -5.80 9.13 0.45
C ARG A 53 -5.75 8.74 1.92
N ALA A 54 -6.66 9.25 2.75
CA ALA A 54 -6.71 8.88 4.16
C ALA A 54 -6.99 7.37 4.34
N GLN A 55 -7.87 6.79 3.52
CA GLN A 55 -8.16 5.35 3.48
C GLN A 55 -6.94 4.53 3.05
N GLU A 56 -6.32 4.88 1.93
CA GLU A 56 -5.12 4.22 1.40
C GLU A 56 -3.97 4.26 2.42
N GLN A 57 -3.83 5.34 3.17
CA GLN A 57 -2.78 5.53 4.18
C GLN A 57 -3.12 4.96 5.56
N GLY A 58 -4.33 4.42 5.79
CA GLY A 58 -4.71 3.87 7.10
C GLY A 58 -4.67 4.89 8.23
N LEU A 59 -5.03 6.16 7.96
CA LEU A 59 -5.00 7.22 8.97
C LEU A 59 -6.12 7.06 10.02
N SER A 60 -5.96 7.63 11.22
CA SER A 60 -7.02 7.55 12.23
C SER A 60 -8.32 8.26 11.81
N HIS A 61 -8.21 9.35 11.06
CA HIS A 61 -9.35 10.18 10.64
C HIS A 61 -9.12 10.88 9.29
N TYR A 62 -10.22 11.32 8.68
CA TYR A 62 -10.20 12.21 7.52
C TYR A 62 -9.75 13.64 7.90
N PRO A 63 -8.94 14.32 7.06
CA PRO A 63 -8.60 15.73 7.25
C PRO A 63 -9.77 16.67 6.92
N VAL A 64 -10.80 16.14 6.26
CA VAL A 64 -12.01 16.83 5.84
C VAL A 64 -13.26 16.35 6.59
N PHE A 65 -14.32 17.16 6.61
CA PHE A 65 -15.62 16.72 7.10
C PHE A 65 -16.26 15.70 6.13
N THR A 66 -16.97 14.73 6.68
CA THR A 66 -17.58 13.64 5.90
C THR A 66 -19.05 13.88 5.54
N ARG A 67 -19.67 14.93 6.09
CA ARG A 67 -21.00 15.41 5.70
C ARG A 67 -20.88 16.79 5.09
N LYS A 68 -21.59 17.02 3.99
CA LYS A 68 -21.67 18.34 3.34
C LYS A 68 -22.19 19.42 4.29
N ALA A 69 -23.21 19.12 5.10
CA ALA A 69 -23.76 20.08 6.07
C ALA A 69 -22.72 20.54 7.11
N ASN A 70 -21.81 19.66 7.55
CA ASN A 70 -20.73 20.06 8.46
C ASN A 70 -19.76 21.05 7.80
N THR A 71 -19.45 20.86 6.51
CA THR A 71 -18.66 21.84 5.73
C THR A 71 -19.38 23.18 5.63
N ASP A 72 -20.70 23.19 5.46
CA ASP A 72 -21.46 24.45 5.44
C ASP A 72 -21.40 25.17 6.80
N VAL A 73 -21.58 24.43 7.91
CA VAL A 73 -21.47 25.00 9.26
C VAL A 73 -20.05 25.54 9.51
N SER A 74 -19.02 24.78 9.14
CA SER A 74 -17.62 25.22 9.22
C SER A 74 -17.37 26.49 8.40
N TYR A 75 -17.95 26.58 7.20
CA TYR A 75 -17.87 27.78 6.36
C TYR A 75 -18.49 28.98 7.08
N LEU A 76 -19.67 28.84 7.66
CA LEU A 76 -20.33 29.94 8.40
C LEU A 76 -19.54 30.35 9.65
N ALA A 77 -18.97 29.39 10.39
CA ALA A 77 -18.10 29.70 11.54
C ALA A 77 -16.84 30.47 11.11
N CYS A 78 -16.19 30.05 10.02
CA CYS A 78 -15.06 30.75 9.43
C CYS A 78 -15.46 32.15 8.94
N THR A 79 -16.63 32.29 8.31
CA THR A 79 -17.20 33.58 7.91
C THR A 79 -17.37 34.50 9.10
N GLN A 80 -18.00 34.04 10.18
CA GLN A 80 -18.20 34.83 11.40
C GLN A 80 -16.86 35.32 11.95
N PHE A 81 -15.86 34.42 12.01
CA PHE A 81 -14.52 34.76 12.48
C PHE A 81 -13.88 35.86 11.62
N LEU A 82 -13.90 35.71 10.29
CA LEU A 82 -13.35 36.69 9.34
C LEU A 82 -14.06 38.05 9.43
N LEU A 83 -15.40 38.04 9.51
CA LEU A 83 -16.19 39.27 9.59
C LEU A 83 -15.96 40.02 10.91
N THR A 84 -15.78 39.31 12.01
CA THR A 84 -15.45 39.89 13.33
C THR A 84 -14.02 40.44 13.35
N ASN A 85 -13.12 39.88 12.55
CA ASN A 85 -11.71 40.25 12.47
C ASN A 85 -11.37 41.05 11.18
N ARG A 86 -12.29 41.84 10.65
CA ARG A 86 -12.10 42.65 9.41
C ARG A 86 -10.95 43.67 9.46
N LYS A 87 -10.44 44.00 10.66
CA LYS A 87 -9.22 44.82 10.79
C LYS A 87 -7.96 44.04 10.40
N ARG A 88 -7.99 42.72 10.52
CA ARG A 88 -6.87 41.80 10.29
C ARG A 88 -6.89 41.18 8.90
N PHE A 89 -8.07 41.10 8.29
CA PHE A 89 -8.29 40.43 7.01
C PHE A 89 -9.09 41.30 6.06
N TYR A 90 -8.92 41.05 4.76
CA TYR A 90 -9.91 41.43 3.75
C TYR A 90 -10.63 40.15 3.28
N PRO A 91 -11.83 39.83 3.82
CA PRO A 91 -12.52 38.59 3.51
C PRO A 91 -13.03 38.55 2.07
N GLN A 92 -12.79 37.43 1.38
CA GLN A 92 -13.27 37.16 0.03
C GLN A 92 -14.07 35.85 0.04
N PHE A 93 -15.39 35.92 0.02
CA PHE A 93 -16.26 34.74 0.15
C PHE A 93 -16.56 34.14 -1.22
N ALA A 94 -15.89 33.03 -1.56
CA ALA A 94 -16.16 32.31 -2.80
C ALA A 94 -17.20 31.20 -2.60
N THR A 95 -18.38 31.37 -3.18
CA THR A 95 -19.48 30.40 -3.07
C THR A 95 -20.54 30.64 -4.14
N HIS A 96 -21.12 29.56 -4.67
CA HIS A 96 -22.31 29.62 -5.55
C HIS A 96 -23.60 29.22 -4.83
N ASN A 97 -23.53 29.05 -3.50
CA ASN A 97 -24.68 28.68 -2.69
C ASN A 97 -25.40 29.94 -2.20
N ALA A 98 -26.61 30.19 -2.70
CA ALA A 98 -27.37 31.39 -2.38
C ALA A 98 -27.73 31.48 -0.89
N ASN A 99 -28.00 30.34 -0.23
CA ASN A 99 -28.23 30.30 1.21
C ASN A 99 -26.98 30.76 2.00
N THR A 100 -25.79 30.33 1.56
CA THR A 100 -24.53 30.82 2.14
C THR A 100 -24.33 32.31 1.90
N VAL A 101 -24.66 32.83 0.71
CA VAL A 101 -24.60 34.28 0.40
C VAL A 101 -25.51 35.08 1.31
N ALA A 102 -26.77 34.65 1.47
CA ALA A 102 -27.74 35.29 2.36
C ALA A 102 -27.26 35.28 3.83
N ALA A 103 -26.76 34.14 4.31
CA ALA A 103 -26.20 34.03 5.65
C ALA A 103 -25.01 34.99 5.86
N ILE A 104 -24.08 35.10 4.91
CA ILE A 104 -22.96 36.05 4.98
C ILE A 104 -23.46 37.49 5.12
N LYS A 105 -24.47 37.90 4.34
CA LYS A 105 -25.04 39.26 4.43
C LYS A 105 -25.62 39.50 5.82
N ILE A 106 -26.38 38.55 6.37
CA ILE A 106 -26.95 38.67 7.71
C ILE A 106 -25.85 38.81 8.76
N LEU A 107 -24.83 37.94 8.72
CA LEU A 107 -23.70 37.99 9.65
C LEU A 107 -22.86 39.27 9.52
N ALA A 108 -22.77 39.83 8.31
CA ALA A 108 -22.00 41.03 8.04
C ALA A 108 -22.73 42.33 8.44
N GLY A 109 -24.06 42.28 8.53
CA GLY A 109 -24.92 43.46 8.72
C GLY A 109 -24.78 44.48 7.58
N GLU A 110 -24.81 45.77 7.94
CA GLU A 110 -24.67 46.86 6.96
C GLU A 110 -23.21 47.19 6.63
N THR A 111 -22.26 46.70 7.42
CA THR A 111 -20.83 46.99 7.23
C THR A 111 -20.26 46.29 5.99
N GLY A 112 -19.52 47.05 5.17
CA GLY A 112 -18.77 46.55 4.00
C GLY A 112 -17.39 45.98 4.37
N GLY A 113 -16.41 46.09 3.48
CA GLY A 113 -15.04 45.59 3.75
C GLY A 113 -14.88 44.08 3.55
N TYR A 114 -15.66 43.50 2.63
CA TYR A 114 -15.50 42.15 2.12
C TYR A 114 -16.00 42.13 0.66
N GLU A 115 -15.64 41.08 -0.07
CA GLU A 115 -16.16 40.81 -1.41
C GLU A 115 -16.70 39.38 -1.53
N PHE A 116 -17.60 39.17 -2.48
CA PHE A 116 -17.93 37.84 -2.96
C PHE A 116 -17.00 37.44 -4.09
N GLN A 117 -16.91 36.14 -4.35
CA GLN A 117 -16.23 35.63 -5.53
C GLN A 117 -17.00 34.48 -6.18
N ARG A 118 -16.89 34.40 -7.51
CA ARG A 118 -17.48 33.34 -8.31
C ARG A 118 -16.53 32.87 -9.39
N LEU A 119 -16.85 31.74 -9.99
CA LEU A 119 -16.16 31.25 -11.18
C LEU A 119 -16.70 31.92 -12.44
N HIS A 120 -15.83 32.12 -13.42
CA HIS A 120 -16.25 32.45 -14.78
C HIS A 120 -17.16 31.33 -15.34
N GLY A 121 -18.18 31.70 -16.13
CA GLY A 121 -19.17 30.76 -16.67
C GLY A 121 -20.19 30.20 -15.68
N MET A 122 -20.12 30.55 -14.38
CA MET A 122 -21.03 30.03 -13.35
C MET A 122 -21.46 31.10 -12.34
N GLY A 123 -22.65 30.96 -11.77
CA GLY A 123 -23.17 31.85 -10.71
C GLY A 123 -23.41 33.30 -11.14
N GLN A 124 -23.50 33.58 -12.45
CA GLN A 124 -23.77 34.94 -12.95
C GLN A 124 -25.10 35.47 -12.44
N ILE A 125 -26.16 34.65 -12.51
CA ILE A 125 -27.52 35.03 -12.07
C ILE A 125 -27.53 35.34 -10.57
N LEU A 126 -26.93 34.49 -9.74
CA LEU A 126 -26.83 34.71 -8.30
C LEU A 126 -26.07 36.01 -7.98
N HIS A 127 -24.89 36.19 -8.59
CA HIS A 127 -24.04 37.32 -8.24
C HIS A 127 -24.44 38.65 -8.90
N ALA A 128 -25.27 38.63 -9.94
CA ALA A 128 -25.96 39.83 -10.41
C ALA A 128 -26.77 40.48 -9.28
N GLN A 129 -27.44 39.67 -8.45
CA GLN A 129 -28.14 40.13 -7.25
C GLN A 129 -27.21 40.56 -6.11
N THR A 130 -25.96 40.07 -6.09
CA THR A 130 -24.99 40.53 -5.07
C THR A 130 -24.42 41.90 -5.39
N ILE A 131 -24.23 42.23 -6.68
CA ILE A 131 -23.60 43.48 -7.13
C ILE A 131 -24.59 44.62 -7.36
N SER A 132 -25.87 44.33 -7.63
CA SER A 132 -26.89 45.35 -7.91
C SER A 132 -27.13 46.25 -6.70
N GLU A 133 -27.42 47.52 -6.96
CA GLU A 133 -27.80 48.49 -5.92
C GLU A 133 -29.08 48.08 -5.19
N ASP A 134 -30.07 47.56 -5.95
CA ASP A 134 -31.32 46.99 -5.41
C ASP A 134 -31.13 45.64 -4.70
N GLY A 135 -29.94 45.06 -4.80
CA GLY A 135 -29.58 43.75 -4.25
C GLY A 135 -28.76 43.89 -2.97
N LEU A 136 -27.63 43.19 -2.90
CA LEU A 136 -26.76 43.27 -1.71
C LEU A 136 -25.79 44.46 -1.74
N ASN A 137 -25.62 45.11 -2.90
CA ASN A 137 -24.63 46.16 -3.15
C ASN A 137 -23.24 45.80 -2.59
N ARG A 138 -22.72 44.63 -2.98
CA ARG A 138 -21.40 44.11 -2.60
C ARG A 138 -20.59 43.70 -3.83
N PRO A 139 -19.28 43.98 -3.87
CA PRO A 139 -18.46 43.61 -5.01
C PRO A 139 -18.37 42.09 -5.16
N CYS A 140 -18.30 41.62 -6.41
CA CYS A 140 -18.06 40.23 -6.74
C CYS A 140 -16.90 40.09 -7.73
N ARG A 141 -15.81 39.43 -7.33
CA ARG A 141 -14.68 39.13 -8.21
C ARG A 141 -14.88 37.81 -8.94
N ILE A 142 -14.53 37.79 -10.22
CA ILE A 142 -14.62 36.59 -11.06
C ILE A 142 -13.26 35.91 -11.08
N TYR A 143 -13.21 34.65 -10.66
CA TYR A 143 -12.08 33.75 -10.91
C TYR A 143 -12.18 33.25 -12.35
N ALA A 144 -11.29 33.75 -13.21
CA ALA A 144 -11.29 33.49 -14.64
C ALA A 144 -10.05 32.66 -15.02
N PRO A 145 -10.19 31.34 -15.23
CA PRO A 145 -9.14 30.52 -15.83
C PRO A 145 -8.84 31.01 -17.25
N VAL A 146 -7.56 31.10 -17.60
CA VAL A 146 -7.09 31.48 -18.93
C VAL A 146 -6.02 30.47 -19.33
N GLY A 147 -6.20 29.84 -20.50
CA GLY A 147 -5.31 28.78 -20.99
C GLY A 147 -5.79 28.26 -22.34
N SER A 148 -5.01 27.36 -22.93
CA SER A 148 -5.42 26.66 -24.16
C SER A 148 -6.57 25.67 -23.88
N HIS A 149 -7.19 25.14 -24.92
CA HIS A 149 -8.21 24.09 -24.76
C HIS A 149 -7.63 22.86 -24.03
N GLU A 150 -6.41 22.43 -24.39
CA GLU A 150 -5.72 21.30 -23.79
C GLU A 150 -5.54 21.48 -22.27
N ASP A 151 -5.10 22.67 -21.85
CA ASP A 151 -4.86 22.97 -20.42
C ASP A 151 -6.15 23.07 -19.60
N LEU A 152 -7.25 23.49 -20.23
CA LEU A 152 -8.53 23.74 -19.56
C LEU A 152 -9.42 22.50 -19.45
N LEU A 153 -9.21 21.46 -20.26
CA LEU A 153 -10.03 20.25 -20.22
C LEU A 153 -9.97 19.49 -18.88
N PRO A 154 -8.79 19.23 -18.27
CA PRO A 154 -8.72 18.64 -16.93
C PRO A 154 -9.41 19.52 -15.87
N TYR A 155 -9.28 20.84 -16.01
CA TYR A 155 -9.96 21.80 -15.15
C TYR A 155 -11.49 21.75 -15.32
N LEU A 156 -11.99 21.57 -16.53
CA LEU A 156 -13.42 21.48 -16.85
C LEU A 156 -14.09 20.28 -16.18
N VAL A 157 -13.52 19.08 -16.30
CA VAL A 157 -14.08 17.86 -15.67
C VAL A 157 -14.26 18.07 -14.17
N ARG A 158 -13.25 18.65 -13.52
CA ARG A 158 -13.32 18.95 -12.09
C ARG A 158 -14.38 20.01 -11.76
N ARG A 159 -14.53 21.06 -12.58
CA ARG A 159 -15.61 22.06 -12.43
C ARG A 159 -17.00 21.45 -12.56
N LEU A 160 -17.16 20.51 -13.50
CA LEU A 160 -18.41 19.76 -13.66
C LEU A 160 -18.72 18.94 -12.41
N LEU A 161 -17.73 18.24 -11.83
CA LEU A 161 -17.94 17.48 -10.59
C LEU A 161 -18.32 18.37 -9.40
N GLU A 162 -17.64 19.51 -9.22
CA GLU A 162 -17.91 20.42 -8.10
C GLU A 162 -19.33 21.00 -8.09
N ASN A 163 -19.91 21.23 -9.26
CA ASN A 163 -21.23 21.85 -9.39
C ASN A 163 -22.33 20.85 -9.80
N GLY A 164 -21.95 19.71 -10.35
CA GLY A 164 -22.84 18.64 -10.80
C GLY A 164 -23.04 17.52 -9.78
N ALA A 165 -22.27 17.43 -8.70
CA ALA A 165 -22.53 16.46 -7.64
C ALA A 165 -23.96 16.61 -7.06
N ASN A 166 -24.63 15.50 -6.72
CA ASN A 166 -26.02 15.49 -6.19
C ASN A 166 -26.20 16.36 -4.93
N THR A 167 -25.13 16.59 -4.17
CA THR A 167 -25.15 17.43 -2.97
C THR A 167 -24.83 18.90 -3.25
N SER A 168 -24.47 19.24 -4.49
CA SER A 168 -24.16 20.59 -4.92
C SER A 168 -25.43 21.44 -4.99
N PHE A 169 -25.30 22.70 -4.60
CA PHE A 169 -26.43 23.64 -4.61
C PHE A 169 -26.91 23.94 -6.03
N VAL A 170 -25.98 24.03 -6.99
CA VAL A 170 -26.31 24.33 -8.38
C VAL A 170 -27.13 23.20 -8.99
N ASN A 171 -26.71 21.94 -8.82
CA ASN A 171 -27.49 20.77 -9.27
C ASN A 171 -28.86 20.67 -8.58
N ARG A 172 -28.93 20.95 -7.27
CA ARG A 172 -30.20 20.93 -6.53
C ARG A 172 -31.18 22.03 -6.94
N LEU A 173 -30.70 23.17 -7.44
CA LEU A 173 -31.58 24.23 -7.96
C LEU A 173 -32.23 23.85 -9.29
N THR A 174 -31.59 22.98 -10.07
CA THR A 174 -32.14 22.49 -11.34
C THR A 174 -33.10 21.31 -11.16
N ASP A 175 -33.15 20.73 -9.97
CA ASP A 175 -34.08 19.65 -9.62
C ASP A 175 -35.46 20.22 -9.27
N LEU A 176 -36.40 20.09 -10.21
CA LEU A 176 -37.77 20.59 -10.07
C LEU A 176 -38.61 19.83 -9.04
N THR A 177 -38.09 18.73 -8.47
CA THR A 177 -38.78 17.96 -7.42
C THR A 177 -38.53 18.51 -6.01
N LEU A 178 -37.54 19.38 -5.83
CA LEU A 178 -37.19 19.96 -4.53
C LEU A 178 -37.93 21.27 -4.28
N GLU A 179 -38.51 21.43 -3.10
CA GLU A 179 -39.05 22.72 -2.68
C GLU A 179 -37.94 23.70 -2.27
N ILE A 180 -38.20 25.00 -2.43
CA ILE A 180 -37.25 26.06 -2.05
C ILE A 180 -36.83 25.92 -0.57
N GLY A 181 -37.77 25.55 0.31
CA GLY A 181 -37.49 25.32 1.73
C GLY A 181 -36.39 24.28 1.96
N ASP A 182 -36.36 23.19 1.20
CA ASP A 182 -35.35 22.13 1.34
C ASP A 182 -33.94 22.58 0.95
N ILE A 183 -33.88 23.54 0.02
CA ILE A 183 -32.66 24.12 -0.51
C ILE A 183 -32.12 25.21 0.44
N THR A 184 -33.00 25.96 1.12
CA THR A 184 -32.65 27.07 2.03
C THR A 184 -32.58 26.70 3.52
N GLN A 185 -32.89 25.46 3.90
CA GLN A 185 -32.75 24.99 5.29
C GLN A 185 -31.38 25.32 5.91
N ASP A 186 -31.40 25.78 7.16
CA ASP A 186 -30.21 26.10 7.96
C ASP A 186 -29.29 24.88 8.10
N PRO A 187 -28.01 24.96 7.68
CA PRO A 187 -27.05 23.88 7.84
C PRO A 187 -26.82 23.48 9.31
N ILE A 188 -26.97 24.39 10.28
CA ILE A 188 -26.82 24.09 11.72
C ILE A 188 -27.94 23.13 12.16
N GLU A 189 -29.18 23.44 11.83
CA GLU A 189 -30.33 22.58 12.11
C GLU A 189 -30.22 21.22 11.40
N LYS A 190 -29.71 21.20 10.15
CA LYS A 190 -29.42 19.93 9.45
C LYS A 190 -28.41 19.07 10.21
N VAL A 191 -27.35 19.67 10.75
CA VAL A 191 -26.35 18.94 11.54
C VAL A 191 -26.94 18.46 12.87
N ARG A 192 -27.73 19.29 13.57
CA ARG A 192 -28.38 18.95 14.85
C ARG A 192 -29.33 17.75 14.75
N LYS A 193 -29.99 17.56 13.60
CA LYS A 193 -30.87 16.40 13.36
C LYS A 193 -30.11 15.06 13.30
N HIS A 194 -28.80 15.07 13.08
CA HIS A 194 -28.01 13.86 13.00
C HIS A 194 -27.48 13.44 14.37
N LYS A 195 -27.71 12.18 14.76
CA LYS A 195 -27.12 11.59 15.99
C LYS A 195 -25.60 11.61 16.00
N THR A 196 -24.95 11.57 14.82
CA THR A 196 -23.50 11.55 14.67
C THR A 196 -23.02 12.58 13.64
N HIS A 197 -21.91 13.25 13.95
CA HIS A 197 -21.27 14.16 13.00
C HIS A 197 -20.61 13.43 11.81
N LYS A 198 -20.19 12.17 11.99
CA LYS A 198 -19.68 11.33 10.89
C LYS A 198 -20.81 10.84 9.98
N HIS A 199 -20.54 10.72 8.68
CA HIS A 199 -21.45 10.12 7.71
C HIS A 199 -21.48 8.58 7.92
N PRO A 200 -22.65 7.94 8.11
CA PRO A 200 -22.73 6.53 8.48
C PRO A 200 -22.27 5.58 7.38
N LYS A 201 -22.42 5.98 6.11
CA LYS A 201 -21.97 5.18 4.94
C LYS A 201 -20.49 5.39 4.59
N LEU A 202 -19.75 6.18 5.36
CA LEU A 202 -18.32 6.40 5.14
C LEU A 202 -17.57 5.92 6.38
N PRO A 203 -17.07 4.66 6.40
CA PRO A 203 -16.31 4.14 7.53
C PRO A 203 -15.06 4.99 7.77
N LEU A 204 -14.48 4.95 8.97
CA LEU A 204 -13.15 5.55 9.17
C LEU A 204 -12.10 4.79 8.35
N PRO A 205 -10.96 5.40 8.01
CA PRO A 205 -9.91 4.70 7.25
C PRO A 205 -9.44 3.39 7.90
N ILE A 206 -9.47 3.33 9.23
CA ILE A 206 -9.09 2.13 9.99
C ILE A 206 -10.17 1.02 9.95
N GLU A 207 -11.41 1.38 9.58
CA GLU A 207 -12.61 0.53 9.59
C GLU A 207 -13.06 0.13 8.17
N ILE A 208 -12.25 0.41 7.12
CA ILE A 208 -12.70 0.27 5.72
C ILE A 208 -13.05 -1.17 5.30
N TYR A 209 -12.57 -2.18 6.04
CA TYR A 209 -12.88 -3.58 5.79
C TYR A 209 -14.06 -4.10 6.66
N GLY A 210 -14.75 -3.21 7.37
CA GLY A 210 -15.93 -3.55 8.17
C GLY A 210 -15.65 -4.51 9.31
N GLU A 211 -16.60 -5.40 9.59
CA GLU A 211 -16.50 -6.42 10.64
C GLU A 211 -15.46 -7.51 10.29
N ALA A 212 -15.11 -7.64 9.01
CA ALA A 212 -14.19 -8.67 8.56
C ALA A 212 -12.79 -8.49 9.12
N ARG A 213 -12.26 -7.26 9.26
CA ARG A 213 -10.98 -6.96 9.96
C ARG A 213 -10.76 -5.46 10.15
N ILE A 214 -9.90 -5.10 11.10
CA ILE A 214 -9.35 -3.74 11.23
C ILE A 214 -8.21 -3.55 10.23
N ASN A 215 -8.12 -2.38 9.60
CA ASN A 215 -7.02 -2.01 8.71
C ASN A 215 -5.73 -1.75 9.50
N SER A 216 -4.56 -1.88 8.87
CA SER A 216 -3.28 -1.48 9.45
C SER A 216 -3.17 0.05 9.63
N LYS A 217 -2.54 0.50 10.73
CA LYS A 217 -2.33 1.94 10.99
C LYS A 217 -1.17 2.50 10.17
N GLY A 218 -1.36 3.67 9.57
CA GLY A 218 -0.27 4.45 8.97
C GLY A 218 0.00 5.78 9.67
N TYR A 219 0.94 6.54 9.11
CA TYR A 219 1.33 7.85 9.61
C TYR A 219 1.00 8.93 8.58
N ASN A 220 0.51 10.07 9.05
CA ASN A 220 0.31 11.24 8.20
C ASN A 220 1.65 11.96 7.98
N LEU A 221 2.34 11.61 6.89
CA LEU A 221 3.63 12.22 6.54
C LEU A 221 3.54 13.70 6.13
N SER A 222 2.32 14.26 6.00
CA SER A 222 2.12 15.71 5.82
C SER A 222 1.99 16.47 7.14
N ASP A 223 1.99 15.78 8.28
CA ASP A 223 2.04 16.38 9.60
C ASP A 223 3.45 16.26 10.18
N ILE A 224 4.17 17.39 10.17
CA ILE A 224 5.56 17.43 10.60
C ILE A 224 5.74 17.03 12.07
N GLN A 225 4.74 17.29 12.94
CA GLN A 225 4.83 16.87 14.34
C GLN A 225 4.78 15.35 14.46
N THR A 226 3.91 14.70 13.68
CA THR A 226 3.85 13.24 13.60
C THR A 226 5.16 12.66 13.07
N VAL A 227 5.73 13.25 12.02
CA VAL A 227 7.00 12.82 11.42
C VAL A 227 8.16 12.99 12.41
N ASP A 228 8.30 14.17 13.02
CA ASP A 228 9.35 14.46 13.99
C ASP A 228 9.25 13.54 15.22
N GLN A 229 8.05 13.30 15.74
CA GLN A 229 7.86 12.38 16.86
C GLN A 229 8.32 10.96 16.50
N LEU A 230 7.92 10.46 15.33
CA LEU A 230 8.32 9.13 14.86
C LEU A 230 9.84 9.04 14.66
N LEU A 231 10.44 10.00 13.93
CA LEU A 231 11.88 10.00 13.68
C LEU A 231 12.69 10.16 14.97
N ASN A 232 12.19 10.93 15.95
CA ASN A 232 12.83 11.02 17.27
C ASN A 232 12.74 9.70 18.06
N GLN A 233 11.68 8.90 17.88
CA GLN A 233 11.61 7.55 18.45
C GLN A 233 12.59 6.61 17.76
N VAL A 234 12.62 6.59 16.43
CA VAL A 234 13.56 5.80 15.63
C VAL A 234 15.01 6.17 15.96
N ALA A 235 15.31 7.46 16.13
CA ALA A 235 16.66 7.93 16.47
C ALA A 235 17.12 7.43 17.84
N LYS A 236 16.22 7.16 18.79
CA LYS A 236 16.57 6.59 20.11
C LYS A 236 17.03 5.13 20.04
N GLU A 237 16.68 4.44 18.95
CA GLU A 237 17.15 3.08 18.64
C GLU A 237 18.60 3.10 18.12
N SER A 238 19.15 4.27 17.81
CA SER A 238 20.54 4.42 17.38
C SER A 238 21.49 3.89 18.45
N GLY A 239 22.28 2.88 18.09
CA GLY A 239 23.22 2.23 19.01
C GLY A 239 22.71 0.95 19.64
N LEU A 240 21.49 0.49 19.28
CA LEU A 240 21.13 -0.90 19.47
C LEU A 240 22.18 -1.80 18.79
N LYS A 241 22.94 -2.54 19.60
CA LYS A 241 23.85 -3.56 19.09
C LYS A 241 23.10 -4.88 19.10
N ILE A 242 22.33 -5.13 18.04
CA ILE A 242 21.60 -6.37 17.93
C ILE A 242 22.58 -7.50 17.66
N HIS A 243 22.51 -8.53 18.51
CA HIS A 243 23.22 -9.78 18.31
C HIS A 243 22.18 -10.87 18.05
N ALA A 244 21.94 -11.14 16.77
CA ALA A 244 20.94 -12.10 16.34
C ALA A 244 21.48 -13.52 16.37
N THR A 245 20.71 -14.43 16.94
CA THR A 245 21.02 -15.86 16.98
C THR A 245 19.86 -16.67 16.41
N SER A 246 20.15 -17.92 16.02
CA SER A 246 19.08 -18.85 15.67
C SER A 246 18.28 -19.20 16.93
N LEU A 247 16.95 -19.15 16.83
CA LEU A 247 16.04 -19.45 17.94
C LEU A 247 15.56 -20.89 17.80
N VAL A 248 16.37 -21.83 18.29
CA VAL A 248 16.12 -23.27 18.24
C VAL A 248 16.23 -23.84 19.66
N PRO A 249 15.14 -24.24 20.31
CA PRO A 249 15.18 -24.83 21.65
C PRO A 249 16.09 -26.05 21.72
N ASN A 250 16.85 -26.16 22.82
CA ASN A 250 17.75 -27.28 23.12
C ASN A 250 18.87 -27.53 22.09
N ALA A 251 19.01 -26.70 21.07
CA ALA A 251 20.25 -26.67 20.30
C ALA A 251 21.33 -26.05 21.20
N SER A 252 22.55 -26.56 21.12
CA SER A 252 23.73 -25.94 21.74
C SER A 252 24.02 -24.62 21.02
N VAL A 253 23.22 -23.60 21.30
CA VAL A 253 23.42 -22.22 20.82
C VAL A 253 24.07 -21.35 21.90
N ASN A 254 24.38 -21.93 23.07
CA ASN A 254 24.88 -21.21 24.23
C ASN A 254 26.34 -20.76 24.06
N GLU A 255 26.51 -19.44 23.93
CA GLU A 255 27.56 -18.58 24.49
C GLU A 255 29.04 -18.82 24.10
N SER A 256 29.37 -19.85 23.32
CA SER A 256 30.70 -19.97 22.70
C SER A 256 30.64 -20.57 21.29
N ALA A 257 30.58 -19.70 20.27
CA ALA A 257 31.41 -19.77 19.06
C ALA A 257 31.42 -21.04 18.16
N GLU A 258 30.35 -21.83 18.04
CA GLU A 258 30.34 -22.87 16.98
C GLU A 258 29.84 -22.40 15.60
N GLY A 259 29.10 -21.28 15.55
CA GLY A 259 28.68 -20.64 14.30
C GLY A 259 29.54 -19.41 13.95
N GLU A 260 29.95 -19.28 12.68
CA GLU A 260 30.66 -18.11 12.16
C GLU A 260 29.88 -16.83 12.49
N LEU A 261 30.51 -15.89 13.20
CA LEU A 261 29.94 -14.58 13.52
C LEU A 261 30.03 -13.69 12.28
N ILE A 262 28.89 -13.16 11.84
CA ILE A 262 28.79 -12.30 10.66
C ILE A 262 28.40 -10.88 11.09
N GLU A 263 29.12 -9.89 10.57
CA GLU A 263 28.78 -8.48 10.74
C GLU A 263 27.74 -8.05 9.72
N VAL A 264 26.75 -7.28 10.17
CA VAL A 264 25.71 -6.68 9.33
C VAL A 264 25.93 -5.18 9.30
N HIS A 265 26.48 -4.69 8.19
CA HIS A 265 26.73 -3.27 7.94
C HIS A 265 25.60 -2.65 7.14
N SER A 266 25.34 -1.37 7.37
CA SER A 266 24.28 -0.67 6.64
C SER A 266 24.62 -0.49 5.17
N PRO A 267 23.72 -0.84 4.22
CA PRO A 267 23.96 -0.55 2.81
C PRO A 267 24.02 0.95 2.51
N ALA A 268 23.45 1.79 3.40
CA ALA A 268 23.44 3.24 3.23
C ALA A 268 24.73 3.91 3.76
N ASN A 269 25.44 3.23 4.66
CA ASN A 269 26.69 3.68 5.26
C ASN A 269 27.54 2.46 5.67
N LEU A 270 28.52 2.09 4.84
CA LEU A 270 29.31 0.87 5.03
C LEU A 270 30.20 0.88 6.28
N ALA A 271 30.38 2.03 6.93
CA ALA A 271 31.11 2.12 8.20
C ALA A 271 30.19 1.89 9.42
N TYR A 272 28.87 1.85 9.21
CA TYR A 272 27.90 1.70 10.28
C TYR A 272 27.54 0.23 10.46
N LEU A 273 28.08 -0.36 11.53
CA LEU A 273 27.71 -1.69 11.99
C LEU A 273 26.34 -1.62 12.67
N VAL A 274 25.32 -2.23 12.05
CA VAL A 274 23.95 -2.32 12.60
C VAL A 274 23.90 -3.39 13.69
N GLY A 275 24.61 -4.49 13.49
CA GLY A 275 24.62 -5.60 14.43
C GLY A 275 25.43 -6.79 13.91
N THR A 276 25.25 -7.93 14.55
CA THR A 276 25.90 -9.18 14.16
C THR A 276 24.92 -10.33 14.23
N TYR A 277 25.19 -11.42 13.51
CA TYR A 277 24.47 -12.66 13.72
C TYR A 277 25.38 -13.89 13.70
N ASN A 278 24.99 -14.94 14.44
CA ASN A 278 25.66 -16.24 14.34
C ASN A 278 24.99 -17.11 13.29
N ARG A 279 25.82 -17.66 12.40
CA ARG A 279 25.34 -18.64 11.45
C ARG A 279 24.94 -19.94 12.15
N ALA A 280 23.81 -20.52 11.77
CA ALA A 280 23.34 -21.80 12.28
C ALA A 280 24.28 -22.94 11.87
N THR A 281 24.51 -23.87 12.79
CA THR A 281 25.21 -25.12 12.52
C THR A 281 24.26 -26.15 11.90
N ALA A 282 24.81 -27.17 11.24
CA ALA A 282 24.00 -28.27 10.69
C ALA A 282 23.23 -29.02 11.79
N THR A 283 23.81 -29.15 12.99
CA THR A 283 23.19 -29.78 14.16
C THR A 283 22.00 -28.96 14.68
N ALA A 284 22.09 -27.63 14.68
CA ALA A 284 20.96 -26.77 15.03
C ALA A 284 19.80 -26.91 14.04
N VAL A 285 20.08 -27.09 12.75
CA VAL A 285 19.05 -27.35 11.72
C VAL A 285 18.33 -28.68 11.96
N GLU A 286 19.07 -29.73 12.29
CA GLU A 286 18.50 -31.04 12.64
C GLU A 286 17.67 -31.01 13.92
N GLN A 287 18.13 -30.28 14.94
CA GLN A 287 17.38 -30.07 16.17
C GLN A 287 16.08 -29.30 15.90
N ALA A 288 16.13 -28.26 15.06
CA ALA A 288 14.95 -27.49 14.70
C ALA A 288 13.87 -28.36 14.04
N MET A 289 14.30 -29.25 13.13
CA MET A 289 13.40 -30.22 12.52
C MET A 289 12.76 -31.15 13.55
N THR A 290 13.57 -31.68 14.47
CA THR A 290 13.11 -32.61 15.50
C THR A 290 12.07 -31.95 16.41
N ASN A 291 12.34 -30.74 16.90
CA ASN A 291 11.41 -29.96 17.73
C ASN A 291 10.08 -29.72 16.99
N ALA A 292 10.15 -29.27 15.72
CA ALA A 292 8.97 -28.93 14.94
C ALA A 292 8.07 -30.14 14.67
N GLN A 293 8.67 -31.31 14.40
CA GLN A 293 7.92 -32.55 14.21
C GLN A 293 7.24 -33.03 15.49
N GLN A 294 7.92 -32.91 16.63
CA GLN A 294 7.37 -33.31 17.93
C GLN A 294 6.22 -32.38 18.36
N ALA A 295 6.32 -31.08 18.09
CA ALA A 295 5.30 -30.09 18.44
C ALA A 295 4.08 -30.10 17.51
N PHE A 296 4.20 -30.66 16.30
CA PHE A 296 3.17 -30.57 15.27
C PHE A 296 1.80 -31.13 15.69
N PRO A 297 1.67 -32.33 16.29
CA PRO A 297 0.36 -32.87 16.66
C PRO A 297 -0.43 -31.93 17.58
N ASP A 298 0.21 -31.43 18.64
CA ASP A 298 -0.44 -30.55 19.63
C ASP A 298 -0.83 -29.19 19.01
N TRP A 299 0.04 -28.64 18.13
CA TRP A 299 -0.26 -27.38 17.46
C TRP A 299 -1.35 -27.50 16.38
N ARG A 300 -1.36 -28.63 15.65
CA ARG A 300 -2.42 -28.95 14.68
C ARG A 300 -3.77 -29.00 15.38
N ASP A 301 -3.84 -29.70 16.51
CA ASP A 301 -5.08 -29.98 17.25
C ASP A 301 -5.55 -28.82 18.14
N LEU A 302 -4.71 -27.79 18.34
CA LEU A 302 -5.12 -26.54 18.95
C LEU A 302 -6.20 -25.84 18.12
N LYS A 303 -7.23 -25.29 18.79
CA LYS A 303 -8.31 -24.54 18.15
C LYS A 303 -7.78 -23.39 17.29
N VAL A 304 -8.36 -23.20 16.10
CA VAL A 304 -7.91 -22.17 15.16
C VAL A 304 -8.09 -20.76 15.71
N GLU A 305 -9.10 -20.53 16.54
CA GLU A 305 -9.36 -19.24 17.18
C GLU A 305 -8.20 -18.83 18.08
N THR A 306 -7.66 -19.77 18.88
CA THR A 306 -6.48 -19.52 19.72
C THR A 306 -5.24 -19.21 18.88
N LYS A 307 -5.07 -19.90 17.74
CA LYS A 307 -3.98 -19.61 16.79
C LYS A 307 -4.15 -18.22 16.15
N ALA A 308 -5.38 -17.86 15.79
CA ALA A 308 -5.73 -16.56 15.22
C ALA A 308 -5.50 -15.42 16.22
N GLU A 309 -5.82 -15.62 17.51
CA GLU A 309 -5.52 -14.65 18.58
C GLU A 309 -4.03 -14.33 18.69
N CYS A 310 -3.14 -15.33 18.54
CA CYS A 310 -1.70 -15.08 18.48
C CYS A 310 -1.32 -14.17 17.31
N LEU A 311 -1.89 -14.38 16.11
CA LEU A 311 -1.64 -13.53 14.95
C LEU A 311 -2.15 -12.10 15.17
N LEU A 312 -3.33 -11.93 15.77
CA LEU A 312 -3.87 -10.61 16.10
C LEU A 312 -2.96 -9.88 17.12
N LYS A 313 -2.47 -10.60 18.13
CA LYS A 313 -1.50 -10.05 19.09
C LYS A 313 -0.16 -9.69 18.42
N LEU A 314 0.32 -10.50 17.48
CA LEU A 314 1.51 -10.18 16.69
C LEU A 314 1.31 -8.89 15.88
N ALA A 315 0.14 -8.72 15.25
CA ALA A 315 -0.20 -7.50 14.52
C ALA A 315 -0.09 -6.25 15.41
N ASP A 316 -0.60 -6.34 16.64
CA ASP A 316 -0.51 -5.24 17.61
C ASP A 316 0.93 -5.02 18.11
N LEU A 317 1.72 -6.09 18.31
CA LEU A 317 3.14 -5.98 18.68
C LEU A 317 3.98 -5.33 17.58
N VAL A 318 3.70 -5.62 16.31
CA VAL A 318 4.34 -4.95 15.17
C VAL A 318 4.03 -3.45 15.16
N GLU A 319 2.76 -3.07 15.38
CA GLU A 319 2.38 -1.64 15.49
C GLU A 319 3.02 -0.96 16.72
N GLN A 320 3.14 -1.66 17.85
CA GLN A 320 3.74 -1.13 19.08
C GLN A 320 5.26 -0.91 18.98
N ASN A 321 5.96 -1.76 18.22
CA ASN A 321 7.41 -1.73 18.03
C ASN A 321 7.81 -1.10 16.69
N SER A 322 6.95 -0.24 16.11
CA SER A 322 7.16 0.34 14.78
C SER A 322 8.46 1.13 14.66
N HIS A 323 8.91 1.80 15.73
CA HIS A 323 10.14 2.59 15.74
C HIS A 323 11.39 1.71 15.61
N THR A 324 11.50 0.61 16.37
CA THR A 324 12.62 -0.35 16.25
C THR A 324 12.60 -1.05 14.89
N LEU A 325 11.43 -1.42 14.39
CA LEU A 325 11.28 -2.02 13.06
C LEU A 325 11.66 -1.05 11.94
N ILE A 326 11.26 0.23 12.02
CA ILE A 326 11.70 1.27 11.07
C ILE A 326 13.21 1.48 11.14
N TYR A 327 13.79 1.51 12.34
CA TYR A 327 15.24 1.62 12.51
C TYR A 327 15.96 0.49 11.75
N LEU A 328 15.51 -0.76 11.90
CA LEU A 328 16.09 -1.90 11.19
C LEU A 328 15.83 -1.84 9.69
N LEU A 329 14.62 -1.53 9.24
CA LEU A 329 14.31 -1.41 7.81
C LEU A 329 15.16 -0.31 7.13
N GLN A 330 15.43 0.80 7.81
CA GLN A 330 16.29 1.87 7.30
C GLN A 330 17.77 1.48 7.31
N ASN A 331 18.27 0.93 8.42
CA ASN A 331 19.70 0.72 8.61
C ASN A 331 20.19 -0.62 8.05
N GLU A 332 19.41 -1.68 8.15
CA GLU A 332 19.76 -3.01 7.64
C GLU A 332 19.35 -3.18 6.17
N ALA A 333 18.14 -2.75 5.79
CA ALA A 333 17.59 -2.96 4.45
C ALA A 333 17.63 -1.71 3.53
N GLY A 334 18.04 -0.55 4.04
CA GLY A 334 18.18 0.68 3.23
C GLY A 334 16.87 1.35 2.80
N LYS A 335 15.75 1.07 3.47
CA LYS A 335 14.41 1.55 3.05
C LYS A 335 14.11 2.97 3.50
N THR A 336 13.45 3.76 2.65
CA THR A 336 12.96 5.09 3.03
C THR A 336 11.84 5.00 4.06
N LEU A 337 11.55 6.09 4.77
CA LEU A 337 10.47 6.10 5.78
C LEU A 337 9.12 5.67 5.21
N ALA A 338 8.77 6.14 4.01
CA ALA A 338 7.51 5.77 3.36
C ALA A 338 7.45 4.26 3.04
N ASP A 339 8.56 3.68 2.56
CA ASP A 339 8.67 2.24 2.31
C ASP A 339 8.59 1.43 3.60
N CYS A 340 9.20 1.90 4.69
CA CYS A 340 9.12 1.25 6.00
C CYS A 340 7.69 1.19 6.52
N ILE A 341 6.95 2.31 6.43
CA ILE A 341 5.55 2.38 6.88
C ILE A 341 4.66 1.46 6.03
N ALA A 342 4.87 1.44 4.71
CA ALA A 342 4.11 0.55 3.82
C ALA A 342 4.34 -0.92 4.19
N GLU A 343 5.59 -1.30 4.47
CA GLU A 343 5.93 -2.68 4.81
C GLU A 343 5.41 -3.10 6.20
N LEU A 344 5.54 -2.23 7.21
CA LEU A 344 4.92 -2.44 8.53
C LEU A 344 3.43 -2.75 8.40
N ARG A 345 2.74 -1.93 7.59
CA ARG A 345 1.32 -2.08 7.35
C ARG A 345 0.98 -3.40 6.67
N GLU A 346 1.75 -3.79 5.67
CA GLU A 346 1.57 -5.05 4.96
C GLU A 346 1.75 -6.27 5.88
N ALA A 347 2.74 -6.25 6.78
CA ALA A 347 2.94 -7.30 7.78
C ALA A 347 1.75 -7.44 8.75
N VAL A 348 1.24 -6.30 9.24
CA VAL A 348 0.05 -6.22 10.10
C VAL A 348 -1.19 -6.72 9.36
N ASP A 349 -1.35 -6.34 8.09
CA ASP A 349 -2.47 -6.76 7.28
C ASP A 349 -2.44 -8.27 7.01
N PHE A 350 -1.28 -8.89 6.77
CA PHE A 350 -1.17 -10.35 6.66
C PHE A 350 -1.62 -11.06 7.94
N CYS A 351 -1.18 -10.58 9.11
CA CYS A 351 -1.56 -11.15 10.40
C CYS A 351 -3.08 -11.09 10.60
N ARG A 352 -3.69 -9.91 10.42
CA ARG A 352 -5.13 -9.70 10.61
C ARG A 352 -5.95 -10.44 9.55
N TYR A 353 -5.52 -10.43 8.30
CA TYR A 353 -6.22 -11.10 7.21
C TYR A 353 -6.23 -12.62 7.35
N TYR A 354 -5.07 -13.23 7.61
CA TYR A 354 -5.00 -14.69 7.73
C TYR A 354 -5.59 -15.22 9.02
N ALA A 355 -5.56 -14.46 10.13
CA ALA A 355 -6.31 -14.79 11.34
C ALA A 355 -7.79 -15.02 11.01
N ASN A 356 -8.40 -14.08 10.29
CA ASN A 356 -9.84 -14.14 9.99
C ASN A 356 -10.17 -15.20 8.93
N GLN A 357 -9.37 -15.30 7.86
CA GLN A 357 -9.54 -16.35 6.85
C GLN A 357 -9.39 -17.76 7.44
N ALA A 358 -8.50 -17.96 8.41
CA ALA A 358 -8.28 -19.27 9.00
C ALA A 358 -9.45 -19.70 9.89
N VAL A 359 -10.03 -18.77 10.66
CA VAL A 359 -11.23 -19.06 11.45
C VAL A 359 -12.38 -19.46 10.54
N GLU A 360 -12.62 -18.71 9.46
CA GLU A 360 -13.67 -19.04 8.48
C GLU A 360 -13.46 -20.43 7.84
N LEU A 361 -12.22 -20.78 7.52
CA LEU A 361 -11.89 -22.01 6.80
C LEU A 361 -11.78 -23.27 7.69
N CYS A 362 -11.36 -23.11 8.94
CA CYS A 362 -10.92 -24.23 9.78
C CYS A 362 -11.69 -24.41 11.10
N ALA A 363 -12.56 -23.47 11.50
CA ALA A 363 -13.26 -23.56 12.79
C ALA A 363 -14.26 -24.71 12.86
N SER A 364 -14.88 -25.06 11.74
CA SER A 364 -15.87 -26.13 11.64
C SER A 364 -15.74 -26.91 10.33
N GLY A 365 -16.20 -28.16 10.33
CA GLY A 365 -16.28 -28.94 9.10
C GLY A 365 -17.39 -28.43 8.19
N GLU A 366 -17.12 -28.39 6.88
CA GLU A 366 -18.11 -28.09 5.86
C GLU A 366 -19.02 -29.30 5.67
N LYS A 367 -20.35 -29.12 5.81
CA LYS A 367 -21.32 -30.19 5.60
C LYS A 367 -21.38 -30.51 4.10
N MET A 368 -21.03 -31.73 3.74
CA MET A 368 -21.11 -32.22 2.37
C MET A 368 -22.48 -32.86 2.12
N PRO A 369 -23.00 -32.82 0.88
CA PRO A 369 -24.21 -33.55 0.52
C PRO A 369 -24.01 -35.05 0.74
N GLY A 370 -25.11 -35.77 0.99
CA GLY A 370 -25.08 -37.20 1.25
C GLY A 370 -26.46 -37.84 1.13
N PRO A 371 -26.51 -39.18 1.03
CA PRO A 371 -27.77 -39.90 1.09
C PRO A 371 -28.42 -39.72 2.46
N THR A 372 -29.72 -39.99 2.51
CA THR A 372 -30.47 -39.96 3.76
C THR A 372 -29.94 -41.01 4.74
N GLY A 373 -29.82 -40.65 6.03
CA GLY A 373 -29.23 -41.53 7.03
C GLY A 373 -27.69 -41.47 7.10
N GLU A 374 -27.07 -40.47 6.46
CA GLU A 374 -25.62 -40.24 6.50
C GLU A 374 -25.30 -38.78 6.86
N SER A 375 -24.24 -38.57 7.64
CA SER A 375 -23.65 -37.25 7.85
C SER A 375 -22.24 -37.20 7.30
N ASN A 376 -21.97 -36.26 6.40
CA ASN A 376 -20.68 -36.06 5.76
C ASN A 376 -20.13 -34.68 6.08
N TYR A 377 -18.90 -34.62 6.59
CA TYR A 377 -18.22 -33.37 6.89
C TYR A 377 -16.79 -33.37 6.34
N LEU A 378 -16.42 -32.29 5.65
CA LEU A 378 -15.07 -32.01 5.18
C LEU A 378 -14.36 -31.08 6.17
N TYR A 379 -13.25 -31.53 6.73
CA TYR A 379 -12.43 -30.77 7.67
C TYR A 379 -11.08 -30.41 7.05
N HIS A 380 -10.52 -29.30 7.52
CA HIS A 380 -9.18 -28.85 7.14
C HIS A 380 -8.23 -28.91 8.35
N GLN A 381 -7.04 -29.46 8.17
CA GLN A 381 -6.01 -29.55 9.20
C GLN A 381 -4.63 -29.25 8.61
N GLY A 382 -3.68 -28.79 9.43
CA GLY A 382 -2.30 -28.52 9.01
C GLY A 382 -1.63 -29.77 8.39
N LYS A 383 -0.71 -29.55 7.45
CA LYS A 383 0.03 -30.62 6.75
C LYS A 383 1.24 -31.14 7.52
N GLY A 384 1.93 -30.31 8.30
CA GLY A 384 3.16 -30.70 9.01
C GLY A 384 4.11 -29.54 9.27
N VAL A 385 5.40 -29.77 9.05
CA VAL A 385 6.46 -28.75 9.17
C VAL A 385 6.65 -28.04 7.83
N PHE A 386 6.57 -26.70 7.83
CA PHE A 386 6.91 -25.86 6.70
C PHE A 386 8.24 -25.14 6.90
N VAL A 387 9.02 -25.03 5.83
CA VAL A 387 10.19 -24.15 5.79
C VAL A 387 9.81 -22.86 5.07
N CYS A 388 9.91 -21.72 5.75
CA CYS A 388 9.62 -20.41 5.17
C CYS A 388 10.95 -19.70 4.86
N ILE A 389 11.23 -19.51 3.57
CA ILE A 389 12.44 -18.85 3.06
C ILE A 389 12.04 -17.51 2.45
N SER A 390 12.41 -16.42 3.12
CA SER A 390 11.97 -15.07 2.76
C SER A 390 13.09 -14.23 2.11
N PRO A 391 12.73 -13.20 1.33
CA PRO A 391 13.70 -12.35 0.64
C PRO A 391 14.11 -11.15 1.51
N TRP A 392 15.17 -10.47 1.12
CA TRP A 392 15.68 -9.27 1.79
C TRP A 392 14.92 -7.99 1.42
N ASN A 393 14.17 -7.99 0.32
CA ASN A 393 13.57 -6.77 -0.21
C ASN A 393 12.23 -6.41 0.46
N PHE A 394 11.59 -7.37 1.12
CA PHE A 394 10.51 -7.17 2.08
C PHE A 394 10.77 -8.05 3.32
N PRO A 395 11.79 -7.69 4.11
CA PRO A 395 12.32 -8.55 5.15
C PRO A 395 11.41 -8.66 6.38
N LEU A 396 10.37 -7.83 6.47
CA LEU A 396 9.32 -7.90 7.49
C LEU A 396 8.01 -8.45 6.92
N ALA A 397 7.48 -7.85 5.84
CA ALA A 397 6.13 -8.18 5.37
C ALA A 397 6.02 -9.57 4.77
N ILE A 398 6.88 -9.92 3.80
CA ILE A 398 6.86 -11.24 3.17
C ILE A 398 7.31 -12.29 4.18
N TYR A 399 8.31 -11.99 5.00
CA TYR A 399 8.74 -12.85 6.11
C TYR A 399 7.56 -13.22 7.02
N ALA A 400 6.88 -12.23 7.59
CA ALA A 400 5.74 -12.46 8.47
C ALA A 400 4.58 -13.16 7.72
N GLY A 401 4.24 -12.72 6.50
CA GLY A 401 3.14 -13.25 5.72
C GLY A 401 3.26 -14.75 5.42
N GLN A 402 4.46 -15.23 5.05
CA GLN A 402 4.71 -16.66 4.84
C GLN A 402 4.53 -17.46 6.14
N ILE A 403 5.10 -16.96 7.23
CA ILE A 403 5.14 -17.64 8.53
C ILE A 403 3.74 -17.73 9.13
N VAL A 404 3.02 -16.61 9.19
CA VAL A 404 1.72 -16.55 9.87
C VAL A 404 0.65 -17.35 9.14
N ALA A 405 0.72 -17.47 7.81
CA ALA A 405 -0.16 -18.33 7.03
C ALA A 405 0.01 -19.83 7.39
N ALA A 406 1.25 -20.29 7.53
CA ALA A 406 1.55 -21.66 7.92
C ALA A 406 1.16 -21.92 9.39
N LEU A 407 1.50 -21.01 10.30
CA LEU A 407 1.21 -21.15 11.73
C LEU A 407 -0.29 -21.25 12.01
N VAL A 408 -1.08 -20.31 11.47
CA VAL A 408 -2.53 -20.25 11.77
C VAL A 408 -3.30 -21.46 11.25
N THR A 409 -2.82 -22.07 10.17
CA THR A 409 -3.38 -23.30 9.60
C THR A 409 -2.96 -24.57 10.34
N GLY A 410 -2.22 -24.44 11.45
CA GLY A 410 -1.83 -25.55 12.32
C GLY A 410 -0.53 -26.25 11.92
N ASN A 411 0.34 -25.59 11.14
CA ASN A 411 1.65 -26.11 10.80
C ASN A 411 2.73 -25.56 11.74
N CYS A 412 3.79 -26.33 11.97
CA CYS A 412 5.02 -25.81 12.58
C CYS A 412 5.88 -25.16 11.50
N VAL A 413 6.69 -24.17 11.87
CA VAL A 413 7.48 -23.36 10.94
C VAL A 413 8.95 -23.30 11.34
N ILE A 414 9.82 -23.54 10.37
CA ILE A 414 11.24 -23.20 10.44
C ILE A 414 11.47 -22.04 9.47
N ALA A 415 11.74 -20.85 10.00
CA ALA A 415 11.93 -19.66 9.21
C ALA A 415 13.41 -19.40 8.94
N LYS A 416 13.72 -19.09 7.68
CA LYS A 416 15.05 -18.71 7.19
C LYS A 416 14.92 -17.37 6.47
N PRO A 417 15.27 -16.23 7.11
CA PRO A 417 15.31 -14.95 6.43
C PRO A 417 16.50 -14.86 5.47
N ALA A 418 16.48 -13.90 4.54
CA ALA A 418 17.66 -13.57 3.75
C ALA A 418 18.82 -13.13 4.66
N GLU A 419 20.06 -13.45 4.27
CA GLU A 419 21.23 -13.22 5.13
C GLU A 419 21.50 -11.72 5.35
N GLN A 420 21.17 -10.88 4.36
CA GLN A 420 21.28 -9.43 4.41
C GLN A 420 20.38 -8.79 5.48
N THR A 421 19.28 -9.47 5.86
CA THR A 421 18.24 -8.91 6.74
C THR A 421 17.94 -9.86 7.91
N SER A 422 19.00 -10.38 8.53
CA SER A 422 18.91 -11.37 9.61
C SER A 422 18.50 -10.75 10.94
N LEU A 423 18.85 -9.48 11.21
CA LEU A 423 18.56 -8.80 12.47
C LEU A 423 17.06 -8.51 12.61
N ILE A 424 16.41 -7.97 11.57
CA ILE A 424 14.96 -7.78 11.57
C ILE A 424 14.20 -9.11 11.58
N GLY A 425 14.72 -10.14 10.92
CA GLY A 425 14.17 -11.49 11.01
C GLY A 425 14.20 -12.03 12.44
N HIS A 426 15.31 -11.83 13.16
CA HIS A 426 15.45 -12.20 14.56
C HIS A 426 14.52 -11.42 15.49
N PHE A 427 14.49 -10.09 15.36
CA PHE A 427 13.61 -9.25 16.18
C PHE A 427 12.13 -9.61 15.96
N THR A 428 11.72 -9.85 14.70
CA THR A 428 10.36 -10.30 14.39
C THR A 428 10.06 -11.69 14.98
N ALA A 429 11.04 -12.60 14.99
CA ALA A 429 10.92 -13.91 15.61
C ALA A 429 10.67 -13.81 17.13
N GLU A 430 11.30 -12.85 17.82
CA GLU A 430 11.01 -12.57 19.22
C GLU A 430 9.57 -12.08 19.42
N LEU A 431 9.07 -11.20 18.54
CA LEU A 431 7.68 -10.75 18.58
C LEU A 431 6.69 -11.90 18.35
N ILE A 432 7.00 -12.85 17.46
CA ILE A 432 6.18 -14.05 17.24
C ILE A 432 6.06 -14.89 18.52
N HIS A 433 7.15 -15.05 19.28
CA HIS A 433 7.10 -15.72 20.58
C HIS A 433 6.34 -14.90 21.63
N GLN A 434 6.55 -13.59 21.69
CA GLN A 434 5.80 -12.70 22.60
C GLN A 434 4.28 -12.72 22.31
N ALA A 435 3.89 -12.97 21.05
CA ALA A 435 2.52 -13.14 20.63
C ALA A 435 1.87 -14.45 21.13
N GLY A 436 2.66 -15.37 21.69
CA GLY A 436 2.19 -16.62 22.30
C GLY A 436 2.45 -17.87 21.46
N ILE A 437 3.15 -17.76 20.32
CA ILE A 437 3.53 -18.94 19.54
C ILE A 437 4.65 -19.71 20.27
N PRO A 438 4.47 -21.02 20.57
CA PRO A 438 5.46 -21.82 21.28
C PRO A 438 6.80 -21.91 20.54
N LYS A 439 7.90 -22.02 21.31
CA LYS A 439 9.26 -22.05 20.75
C LYS A 439 9.57 -23.29 19.89
N ASP A 440 8.90 -24.41 20.14
CA ASP A 440 9.07 -25.62 19.33
C ASP A 440 8.20 -25.59 18.06
N VAL A 441 7.15 -24.76 18.04
CA VAL A 441 6.22 -24.59 16.90
C VAL A 441 6.81 -23.65 15.85
N PHE A 442 7.40 -22.54 16.27
CA PHE A 442 8.07 -21.59 15.40
C PHE A 442 9.54 -21.47 15.77
N GLN A 443 10.43 -21.66 14.81
CA GLN A 443 11.87 -21.62 15.04
C GLN A 443 12.57 -20.79 13.96
N LEU A 444 13.62 -20.09 14.34
CA LEU A 444 14.43 -19.25 13.44
C LEU A 444 15.79 -19.89 13.20
N VAL A 445 16.17 -20.01 11.93
CA VAL A 445 17.49 -20.49 11.51
C VAL A 445 18.16 -19.42 10.65
N LEU A 446 19.29 -18.88 11.12
CA LEU A 446 20.05 -17.82 10.45
C LEU A 446 21.21 -18.39 9.63
N GLY A 447 21.41 -17.91 8.40
CA GLY A 447 22.56 -18.28 7.58
C GLY A 447 22.32 -18.16 6.08
N SER A 448 23.28 -18.61 5.27
CA SER A 448 23.23 -18.48 3.81
C SER A 448 22.41 -19.59 3.16
N GLY A 449 21.77 -19.29 2.02
CA GLY A 449 20.96 -20.28 1.29
C GLY A 449 21.77 -21.48 0.79
N SER A 450 23.02 -21.26 0.36
CA SER A 450 23.92 -22.31 -0.15
C SER A 450 24.30 -23.35 0.92
N GLN A 451 24.26 -22.97 2.20
CA GLN A 451 24.65 -23.84 3.30
C GLN A 451 23.44 -24.52 3.94
N ILE A 452 22.48 -23.74 4.46
CA ILE A 452 21.35 -24.28 5.23
C ILE A 452 20.07 -24.48 4.41
N GLY A 453 19.91 -23.73 3.31
CA GLY A 453 18.69 -23.81 2.48
C GLY A 453 18.52 -25.19 1.84
N ASN A 454 19.58 -25.74 1.27
CA ASN A 454 19.55 -27.07 0.67
C ASN A 454 19.30 -28.17 1.70
N GLN A 455 19.95 -28.10 2.87
CA GLN A 455 19.76 -29.07 3.96
C GLN A 455 18.31 -29.10 4.43
N LEU A 456 17.69 -27.94 4.61
CA LEU A 456 16.27 -27.83 4.97
C LEU A 456 15.36 -28.42 3.90
N CYS A 457 15.58 -28.09 2.63
CA CYS A 457 14.73 -28.54 1.52
C CYS A 457 14.87 -30.05 1.21
N GLN A 458 15.99 -30.67 1.57
CA GLN A 458 16.22 -32.11 1.37
C GLN A 458 15.72 -32.97 2.53
N ASN A 459 15.25 -32.35 3.63
CA ASN A 459 14.78 -33.10 4.79
C ASN A 459 13.44 -33.82 4.48
N ASN A 460 13.35 -35.11 4.82
CA ASN A 460 12.15 -35.92 4.55
C ASN A 460 10.95 -35.55 5.43
N GLY A 461 11.18 -34.82 6.52
CA GLY A 461 10.17 -34.48 7.51
C GLY A 461 9.35 -33.22 7.23
N ILE A 462 9.67 -32.47 6.18
CA ILE A 462 8.91 -31.27 5.81
C ILE A 462 7.71 -31.64 4.95
N ALA A 463 6.59 -30.99 5.25
CA ALA A 463 5.37 -31.04 4.45
C ALA A 463 5.39 -30.04 3.29
N GLY A 464 6.20 -28.98 3.38
CA GLY A 464 6.33 -28.00 2.30
C GLY A 464 7.37 -26.92 2.53
N VAL A 465 7.58 -26.14 1.46
CA VAL A 465 8.43 -24.95 1.45
C VAL A 465 7.62 -23.77 0.93
N VAL A 466 7.68 -22.65 1.64
CA VAL A 466 7.25 -21.35 1.13
C VAL A 466 8.49 -20.55 0.80
N PHE A 467 8.63 -20.14 -0.45
CA PHE A 467 9.80 -19.44 -0.95
C PHE A 467 9.39 -18.15 -1.64
N THR A 468 10.11 -17.08 -1.37
CA THR A 468 10.07 -15.88 -2.20
C THR A 468 11.48 -15.41 -2.50
N GLY A 469 11.80 -15.25 -3.79
CA GLY A 469 13.15 -14.90 -4.25
C GLY A 469 13.34 -15.11 -5.74
N SER A 470 14.54 -15.46 -6.19
CA SER A 470 14.83 -15.61 -7.62
C SER A 470 14.24 -16.89 -8.22
N THR A 471 13.89 -16.85 -9.51
CA THR A 471 13.41 -18.01 -10.26
C THR A 471 14.42 -19.17 -10.25
N GLN A 472 15.71 -18.86 -10.38
CA GLN A 472 16.78 -19.87 -10.33
C GLN A 472 16.80 -20.62 -8.99
N THR A 473 16.67 -19.91 -7.86
CA THR A 473 16.65 -20.55 -6.55
C THR A 473 15.37 -21.36 -6.34
N ALA A 474 14.21 -20.89 -6.81
CA ALA A 474 12.97 -21.66 -6.75
C ALA A 474 13.07 -23.00 -7.51
N GLN A 475 13.70 -23.00 -8.69
CA GLN A 475 13.93 -24.22 -9.48
C GLN A 475 14.85 -25.20 -8.74
N ILE A 476 15.91 -24.72 -8.08
CA ILE A 476 16.80 -25.56 -7.25
C ILE A 476 16.01 -26.17 -6.08
N ILE A 477 15.18 -25.38 -5.40
CA ILE A 477 14.32 -25.87 -4.31
C ILE A 477 13.38 -26.96 -4.83
N ASN A 478 12.71 -26.73 -5.96
CA ASN A 478 11.82 -27.71 -6.57
C ASN A 478 12.52 -29.05 -6.87
N LEU A 479 13.72 -28.99 -7.45
CA LEU A 479 14.54 -30.18 -7.71
C LEU A 479 14.94 -30.90 -6.40
N ASN A 480 15.34 -30.15 -5.37
CA ASN A 480 15.66 -30.73 -4.06
C ASN A 480 14.45 -31.46 -3.45
N LEU A 481 13.27 -30.85 -3.51
CA LEU A 481 12.04 -31.45 -2.96
C LEU A 481 11.66 -32.74 -3.69
N ALA A 482 11.79 -32.76 -5.02
CA ALA A 482 11.51 -33.92 -5.87
C ALA A 482 12.51 -35.07 -5.68
N ASN A 483 13.76 -34.77 -5.31
CA ASN A 483 14.82 -35.77 -5.13
C ASN A 483 14.79 -36.51 -3.77
N ARG A 484 13.89 -36.12 -2.85
CA ARG A 484 13.76 -36.77 -1.54
C ARG A 484 13.23 -38.19 -1.66
N LYS A 485 13.94 -39.16 -1.07
CA LYS A 485 13.58 -40.58 -1.11
C LYS A 485 12.71 -40.95 0.10
N ASN A 486 11.65 -41.72 -0.13
CA ASN A 486 10.73 -42.18 0.93
C ASN A 486 10.11 -41.03 1.75
N ALA A 487 9.83 -39.89 1.10
CA ALA A 487 9.19 -38.72 1.70
C ALA A 487 7.83 -38.45 1.04
N SER A 488 6.94 -37.75 1.73
CA SER A 488 5.71 -37.23 1.14
C SER A 488 6.03 -36.19 0.07
N ILE A 489 5.15 -36.05 -0.93
CA ILE A 489 5.25 -34.97 -1.91
C ILE A 489 5.05 -33.65 -1.17
N ALA A 490 6.10 -32.84 -1.12
CA ALA A 490 6.05 -31.54 -0.45
C ALA A 490 5.25 -30.54 -1.28
N THR A 491 4.54 -29.67 -0.59
CA THR A 491 3.97 -28.48 -1.21
C THR A 491 5.08 -27.45 -1.44
N LEU A 492 5.16 -26.89 -2.64
CA LEU A 492 6.02 -25.74 -2.93
C LEU A 492 5.13 -24.55 -3.27
N ILE A 493 5.22 -23.50 -2.47
CA ILE A 493 4.64 -22.19 -2.80
C ILE A 493 5.84 -21.29 -3.11
N ALA A 494 6.07 -21.00 -4.38
CA ALA A 494 7.17 -20.17 -4.82
C ALA A 494 6.64 -18.92 -5.52
N GLU A 495 6.94 -17.75 -4.95
CA GLU A 495 6.74 -16.44 -5.58
C GLU A 495 8.10 -15.92 -6.05
N THR A 496 8.22 -15.59 -7.33
CA THR A 496 9.52 -15.26 -7.95
C THR A 496 9.50 -13.88 -8.63
N GLY A 497 10.48 -13.63 -9.49
CA GLY A 497 10.67 -12.34 -10.16
C GLY A 497 9.66 -12.04 -11.27
N GLY A 498 9.83 -10.90 -11.92
CA GLY A 498 9.01 -10.50 -13.06
C GLY A 498 9.72 -9.55 -14.02
N GLN A 499 9.49 -9.75 -15.32
CA GLN A 499 9.83 -8.74 -16.35
C GLN A 499 8.61 -7.83 -16.58
N ASN A 500 8.23 -7.08 -15.55
CA ASN A 500 6.93 -6.41 -15.52
C ASN A 500 6.87 -5.23 -16.48
N CYS A 501 5.74 -5.13 -17.20
CA CYS A 501 5.56 -4.15 -18.26
C CYS A 501 4.39 -3.21 -17.96
N MET A 502 4.46 -1.98 -18.49
CA MET A 502 3.34 -1.05 -18.52
C MET A 502 3.04 -0.67 -19.96
N ILE A 503 1.79 -0.79 -20.39
CA ILE A 503 1.33 -0.36 -21.71
C ILE A 503 0.58 0.95 -21.55
N ALA A 504 1.01 1.97 -22.29
CA ALA A 504 0.34 3.26 -22.35
C ALA A 504 -0.01 3.62 -23.78
N ASP A 505 -1.27 4.01 -24.00
CA ASP A 505 -1.75 4.49 -25.30
C ASP A 505 -1.80 6.03 -25.35
N SER A 506 -2.15 6.57 -26.52
CA SER A 506 -2.25 8.02 -26.75
C SER A 506 -3.35 8.72 -25.95
N SER A 507 -4.30 7.99 -25.37
CA SER A 507 -5.37 8.56 -24.53
C SER A 507 -4.96 8.76 -23.07
N CYS A 508 -3.79 8.25 -22.67
CA CYS A 508 -3.27 8.42 -21.32
C CYS A 508 -3.09 9.89 -20.96
N LEU A 509 -3.15 10.21 -19.66
CA LEU A 509 -2.74 11.51 -19.15
C LEU A 509 -1.24 11.48 -18.85
N PRO A 510 -0.39 12.24 -19.58
CA PRO A 510 1.06 12.17 -19.42
C PRO A 510 1.54 12.41 -17.97
N GLU A 511 0.95 13.37 -17.25
CA GLU A 511 1.32 13.69 -15.87
C GLU A 511 1.05 12.53 -14.91
N GLN A 512 -0.08 11.84 -15.11
CA GLN A 512 -0.42 10.67 -14.31
C GLN A 512 0.48 9.49 -14.66
N LEU A 513 0.68 9.22 -15.95
CA LEU A 513 1.56 8.16 -16.43
C LEU A 513 2.98 8.34 -15.90
N VAL A 514 3.58 9.53 -16.07
CA VAL A 514 4.95 9.80 -15.61
C VAL A 514 5.08 9.62 -14.10
N LYS A 515 4.12 10.13 -13.32
CA LYS A 515 4.12 9.90 -11.86
C LYS A 515 4.08 8.42 -11.52
N ASP A 516 3.22 7.64 -12.18
CA ASP A 516 3.04 6.22 -11.92
C ASP A 516 4.24 5.39 -12.39
N VAL A 517 4.90 5.79 -13.49
CA VAL A 517 6.17 5.22 -13.99
C VAL A 517 7.30 5.47 -12.98
N ILE A 518 7.47 6.71 -12.50
CA ILE A 518 8.48 7.04 -11.47
C ILE A 518 8.27 6.17 -10.22
N ASN A 519 7.03 6.12 -9.74
CA ASN A 519 6.68 5.34 -8.56
C ASN A 519 6.93 3.83 -8.74
N SER A 520 6.66 3.31 -9.94
CA SER A 520 6.74 1.88 -10.20
C SER A 520 8.15 1.40 -10.53
N ALA A 521 8.97 2.22 -11.19
CA ALA A 521 10.30 1.82 -11.66
C ALA A 521 11.41 2.10 -10.64
N PHE A 522 11.32 3.22 -9.91
CA PHE A 522 12.47 3.76 -9.19
C PHE A 522 12.36 3.72 -7.67
N LEU A 523 11.16 3.89 -7.08
CA LEU A 523 11.02 3.86 -5.63
C LEU A 523 11.46 2.51 -5.03
N SER A 524 11.92 2.55 -3.77
CA SER A 524 12.66 1.43 -3.14
C SER A 524 13.89 0.98 -3.95
N ALA A 525 14.53 1.92 -4.66
CA ALA A 525 15.60 1.64 -5.61
C ALA A 525 15.23 0.57 -6.67
N GLY A 526 13.95 0.48 -7.05
CA GLY A 526 13.47 -0.54 -8.00
C GLY A 526 13.59 -1.99 -7.50
N GLN A 527 13.88 -2.20 -6.21
CA GLN A 527 14.07 -3.52 -5.60
C GLN A 527 12.73 -4.15 -5.16
N ARG A 528 11.72 -4.10 -6.02
CA ARG A 528 10.43 -4.77 -5.83
C ARG A 528 10.24 -5.77 -6.96
N CYS A 529 9.77 -6.98 -6.65
CA CYS A 529 9.40 -7.96 -7.68
C CYS A 529 8.33 -7.39 -8.63
N SER A 530 7.46 -6.50 -8.14
CA SER A 530 6.42 -5.82 -8.91
C SER A 530 6.89 -4.59 -9.69
N ALA A 531 8.16 -4.17 -9.57
CA ALA A 531 8.63 -2.91 -10.15
C ALA A 531 8.52 -2.92 -11.68
N LEU A 532 8.20 -1.76 -12.25
CA LEU A 532 8.12 -1.56 -13.69
C LEU A 532 9.50 -1.69 -14.31
N ARG A 533 9.67 -2.64 -15.22
CA ARG A 533 10.93 -2.87 -15.95
C ARG A 533 10.90 -2.27 -17.35
N VAL A 534 9.73 -2.36 -18.02
CA VAL A 534 9.57 -1.92 -19.41
C VAL A 534 8.28 -1.12 -19.60
N LEU A 535 8.40 0.14 -20.02
CA LEU A 535 7.28 0.97 -20.47
C LEU A 535 7.14 0.84 -21.99
N TYR A 536 6.02 0.29 -22.44
CA TYR A 536 5.55 0.40 -23.83
C TYR A 536 4.68 1.65 -23.96
N ILE A 537 5.13 2.60 -24.79
CA ILE A 537 4.41 3.86 -25.01
C ILE A 537 4.07 4.03 -26.49
N GLN A 538 2.82 4.40 -26.78
CA GLN A 538 2.39 4.65 -28.15
C GLN A 538 3.18 5.83 -28.75
N ASP A 539 3.65 5.66 -29.98
CA ASP A 539 4.56 6.59 -30.67
C ASP A 539 4.05 8.05 -30.67
N ASP A 540 2.73 8.24 -30.88
CA ASP A 540 2.06 9.55 -30.95
C ASP A 540 2.26 10.45 -29.71
N VAL A 541 2.49 9.85 -28.53
CA VAL A 541 2.65 10.58 -27.26
C VAL A 541 4.02 10.37 -26.61
N ALA A 542 4.86 9.52 -27.20
CA ALA A 542 6.11 9.07 -26.60
C ALA A 542 7.06 10.22 -26.29
N ASP A 543 7.23 11.18 -27.21
CA ASP A 543 8.16 12.31 -27.02
C ASP A 543 7.76 13.22 -25.86
N LYS A 544 6.46 13.53 -25.74
CA LYS A 544 5.91 14.34 -24.64
C LYS A 544 6.12 13.64 -23.30
N VAL A 545 5.82 12.35 -23.23
CA VAL A 545 5.98 11.53 -22.01
C VAL A 545 7.46 11.40 -21.64
N ILE A 546 8.33 11.11 -22.61
CA ILE A 546 9.78 10.98 -22.38
C ILE A 546 10.37 12.31 -21.89
N HIS A 547 9.97 13.44 -22.46
CA HIS A 547 10.42 14.75 -22.01
C HIS A 547 10.04 15.02 -20.55
N MET A 548 8.77 14.78 -20.20
CA MET A 548 8.28 14.97 -18.84
C MET A 548 8.91 13.98 -17.85
N LEU A 549 9.15 12.73 -18.27
CA LEU A 549 9.85 11.71 -17.50
C LEU A 549 11.27 12.16 -17.13
N LYS A 550 12.02 12.73 -18.08
CA LYS A 550 13.37 13.29 -17.79
C LYS A 550 13.31 14.36 -16.71
N GLY A 551 12.37 15.29 -16.82
CA GLY A 551 12.17 16.35 -15.84
C GLY A 551 11.76 15.84 -14.46
N ALA A 552 10.90 14.81 -14.41
CA ALA A 552 10.51 14.16 -13.17
C ALA A 552 11.68 13.40 -12.52
N MET A 553 12.51 12.71 -13.32
CA MET A 553 13.72 12.06 -12.83
C MET A 553 14.71 13.07 -12.22
N ASP A 554 14.84 14.28 -12.79
CA ASP A 554 15.70 15.34 -12.25
C ASP A 554 15.29 15.82 -10.85
N GLN A 555 14.06 15.53 -10.42
CA GLN A 555 13.57 15.89 -9.08
C GLN A 555 13.81 14.81 -8.02
N LEU A 556 14.31 13.62 -8.41
CA LEU A 556 14.54 12.52 -7.47
C LEU A 556 15.80 12.74 -6.64
N SER A 557 15.68 12.58 -5.33
CA SER A 557 16.80 12.58 -4.39
C SER A 557 17.24 11.16 -4.04
N VAL A 558 18.48 10.81 -4.42
CA VAL A 558 19.15 9.56 -4.00
C VAL A 558 20.05 9.87 -2.81
N GLY A 559 19.90 9.16 -1.70
CA GLY A 559 20.72 9.45 -0.51
C GLY A 559 20.38 8.62 0.71
N ASN A 560 20.73 9.14 1.89
CA ASN A 560 20.51 8.44 3.15
C ASN A 560 18.99 8.24 3.40
N PRO A 561 18.50 6.98 3.48
CA PRO A 561 17.08 6.69 3.62
C PRO A 561 16.45 7.14 4.96
N GLN A 562 17.27 7.56 5.92
CA GLN A 562 16.83 8.16 7.18
C GLN A 562 16.36 9.61 7.04
N LEU A 563 16.72 10.29 5.95
CA LEU A 563 16.28 11.65 5.68
C LEU A 563 14.90 11.63 5.01
N PHE A 564 13.96 12.42 5.54
CA PHE A 564 12.61 12.51 4.96
C PHE A 564 12.59 13.06 3.52
N SER A 565 13.62 13.82 3.13
CA SER A 565 13.78 14.37 1.78
C SER A 565 14.32 13.36 0.76
N THR A 566 14.67 12.14 1.16
CA THR A 566 15.24 11.12 0.27
C THR A 566 14.15 10.27 -0.35
N ASP A 567 14.11 10.22 -1.68
CA ASP A 567 13.18 9.42 -2.46
C ASP A 567 13.69 7.98 -2.67
N LEU A 568 15.02 7.81 -2.80
CA LEU A 568 15.68 6.53 -3.04
C LEU A 568 16.86 6.29 -2.10
N GLY A 569 16.83 5.15 -1.41
CA GLY A 569 17.96 4.63 -0.65
C GLY A 569 18.97 3.85 -1.51
N PRO A 570 19.92 3.15 -0.87
CA PRO A 570 20.89 2.28 -1.54
C PRO A 570 20.24 0.99 -2.08
N VAL A 571 20.99 0.25 -2.91
CA VAL A 571 20.73 -1.17 -3.17
C VAL A 571 21.31 -2.04 -2.06
N ILE A 572 20.82 -3.27 -1.91
CA ILE A 572 21.02 -4.06 -0.69
C ILE A 572 22.48 -4.42 -0.40
N ASP A 573 23.27 -4.74 -1.42
CA ASP A 573 24.65 -5.19 -1.24
C ASP A 573 25.54 -4.91 -2.46
N LYS A 574 26.83 -5.17 -2.29
CA LYS A 574 27.84 -5.01 -3.34
C LYS A 574 27.55 -5.84 -4.60
N LYS A 575 27.04 -7.07 -4.44
CA LYS A 575 26.77 -7.96 -5.56
C LYS A 575 25.62 -7.42 -6.43
N ALA A 576 24.56 -6.93 -5.79
CA ALA A 576 23.47 -6.25 -6.49
C ALA A 576 23.98 -5.01 -7.22
N LEU A 577 24.85 -4.20 -6.58
CA LEU A 577 25.45 -3.02 -7.21
C LEU A 577 26.28 -3.39 -8.46
N GLU A 578 27.11 -4.42 -8.40
CA GLU A 578 27.93 -4.88 -9.52
C GLU A 578 27.06 -5.34 -10.71
N ILE A 579 25.98 -6.08 -10.46
CA ILE A 579 25.02 -6.48 -11.51
C ILE A 579 24.43 -5.25 -12.21
N LEU A 580 24.04 -4.24 -11.43
CA LEU A 580 23.45 -3.01 -11.98
C LEU A 580 24.47 -2.17 -12.77
N GLN A 581 25.72 -2.10 -12.31
CA GLN A 581 26.81 -1.43 -13.03
C GLN A 581 27.14 -2.12 -14.36
N ASN A 582 27.15 -3.45 -14.37
CA ASN A 582 27.35 -4.22 -15.60
C ASN A 582 26.19 -3.99 -16.58
N HIS A 583 24.94 -4.01 -16.10
CA HIS A 583 23.78 -3.72 -16.94
C HIS A 583 23.80 -2.28 -17.49
N LYS A 584 24.20 -1.29 -16.67
CA LYS A 584 24.39 0.12 -17.10
C LYS A 584 25.37 0.20 -18.27
N THR A 585 26.51 -0.47 -18.15
CA THR A 585 27.56 -0.50 -19.17
C THR A 585 27.06 -1.15 -20.46
N HIS A 586 26.33 -2.26 -20.35
CA HIS A 586 25.73 -2.93 -21.51
C HIS A 586 24.69 -2.03 -22.20
N MET A 587 23.78 -1.40 -21.45
CA MET A 587 22.75 -0.51 -22.00
C MET A 587 23.33 0.75 -22.66
N GLN A 588 24.45 1.27 -22.17
CA GLN A 588 25.14 2.38 -22.83
C GLN A 588 25.65 2.05 -24.24
N GLN A 589 25.84 0.75 -24.54
CA GLN A 589 26.28 0.28 -25.85
C GLN A 589 25.11 -0.17 -26.73
N ALA A 590 24.09 -0.80 -26.13
CA ALA A 590 22.99 -1.44 -26.86
C ALA A 590 21.72 -0.57 -27.01
N ALA A 591 21.61 0.53 -26.25
CA ALA A 591 20.38 1.31 -26.14
C ALA A 591 20.62 2.83 -26.24
N LYS A 592 19.55 3.59 -26.48
CA LYS A 592 19.60 5.05 -26.49
C LYS A 592 19.30 5.58 -25.10
N SER A 593 20.24 6.32 -24.50
CA SER A 593 20.01 6.91 -23.17
C SER A 593 18.86 7.94 -23.20
N ILE A 594 17.90 7.77 -22.31
CA ILE A 594 16.85 8.77 -22.04
C ILE A 594 17.37 9.72 -20.95
N LYS A 595 17.77 9.16 -19.82
CA LYS A 595 18.30 9.89 -18.66
C LYS A 595 19.10 8.95 -17.78
N SER A 596 20.22 9.44 -17.29
CA SER A 596 21.05 8.79 -16.27
C SER A 596 21.32 9.81 -15.18
N LEU A 597 20.89 9.53 -13.96
CA LEU A 597 21.26 10.35 -12.80
C LEU A 597 22.65 9.94 -12.30
N SER A 598 23.33 10.87 -11.63
CA SER A 598 24.62 10.61 -10.98
C SER A 598 24.41 10.00 -9.60
N GLU A 599 25.28 9.07 -9.24
CA GLU A 599 25.35 8.52 -7.89
C GLU A 599 25.76 9.61 -6.89
N PRO A 600 25.21 9.62 -5.66
CA PRO A 600 25.64 10.54 -4.63
C PRO A 600 27.04 10.17 -4.13
N ASP A 601 27.85 11.17 -3.73
CA ASP A 601 29.16 10.94 -3.09
C ASP A 601 28.98 10.53 -1.62
N ILE A 602 28.43 9.32 -1.42
CA ILE A 602 28.16 8.74 -0.11
C ILE A 602 28.72 7.31 -0.11
N LYS A 603 29.46 6.96 0.95
CA LYS A 603 30.01 5.61 1.14
C LYS A 603 28.90 4.59 1.49
N GLY A 604 28.24 4.09 0.47
CA GLY A 604 27.19 3.08 0.52
C GLY A 604 27.06 2.34 -0.81
N HIS A 605 26.13 1.40 -0.87
CA HIS A 605 25.79 0.68 -2.10
C HIS A 605 24.78 1.48 -2.92
N TYR A 606 25.12 2.69 -3.35
CA TYR A 606 24.20 3.54 -4.11
C TYR A 606 24.26 3.27 -5.61
N PHE A 607 23.08 3.22 -6.24
CA PHE A 607 22.93 3.17 -7.68
C PHE A 607 21.81 4.13 -8.10
N ALA A 608 22.13 5.09 -8.97
CA ALA A 608 21.19 6.14 -9.34
C ALA A 608 20.24 5.69 -10.46
N PRO A 609 18.99 6.20 -10.52
CA PRO A 609 18.02 5.89 -11.57
C PRO A 609 18.57 6.01 -13.00
N GLN A 610 18.27 4.98 -13.81
CA GLN A 610 18.67 4.90 -15.21
C GLN A 610 17.43 4.65 -16.10
N ALA A 611 17.30 5.40 -17.19
CA ALA A 611 16.28 5.21 -18.20
C ALA A 611 16.89 5.11 -19.61
N PHE A 612 16.53 4.05 -20.33
CA PHE A 612 17.01 3.77 -21.68
C PHE A 612 15.86 3.44 -22.62
N GLU A 613 15.96 3.89 -23.87
CA GLU A 613 15.08 3.51 -24.96
C GLU A 613 15.72 2.31 -25.70
N ILE A 614 15.01 1.18 -25.76
CA ILE A 614 15.47 -0.08 -26.37
C ILE A 614 14.59 -0.44 -27.58
N SER A 615 15.11 -1.20 -28.54
CA SER A 615 14.38 -1.55 -29.76
C SER A 615 13.31 -2.64 -29.56
N GLY A 616 13.46 -3.45 -28.51
CA GLY A 616 12.60 -4.58 -28.21
C GLY A 616 12.93 -5.15 -26.84
N ILE A 617 12.00 -5.92 -26.26
CA ILE A 617 12.15 -6.50 -24.92
C ILE A 617 13.14 -7.67 -24.89
N ASP A 618 13.41 -8.27 -26.05
CA ASP A 618 14.38 -9.34 -26.28
C ASP A 618 15.83 -8.94 -25.99
N ILE A 619 16.13 -7.64 -25.92
CA ILE A 619 17.42 -7.13 -25.42
C ILE A 619 17.62 -7.47 -23.94
N LEU A 620 16.54 -7.72 -23.19
CA LEU A 620 16.60 -8.05 -21.77
C LEU A 620 16.66 -9.56 -21.55
N GLU A 621 17.84 -10.07 -21.26
CA GLU A 621 18.06 -11.52 -21.05
C GLU A 621 17.50 -12.03 -19.71
N GLN A 622 17.41 -11.16 -18.71
CA GLN A 622 16.97 -11.52 -17.35
C GLN A 622 16.32 -10.32 -16.65
N GLU A 623 15.72 -10.56 -15.47
CA GLU A 623 15.25 -9.48 -14.61
C GLU A 623 16.44 -8.68 -14.06
N ILE A 624 16.34 -7.35 -14.15
CA ILE A 624 17.28 -6.41 -13.54
C ILE A 624 16.64 -5.80 -12.29
N PHE A 625 17.10 -6.26 -11.12
CA PHE A 625 16.52 -5.92 -9.83
C PHE A 625 17.10 -4.62 -9.23
N GLY A 626 16.79 -3.49 -9.86
CA GLY A 626 17.24 -2.17 -9.41
C GLY A 626 16.52 -1.03 -10.14
N PRO A 627 16.94 0.24 -9.99
CA PRO A 627 16.21 1.41 -10.49
C PRO A 627 16.50 1.65 -11.97
N PHE A 628 16.16 0.68 -12.81
CA PHE A 628 16.22 0.74 -14.27
C PHE A 628 14.81 0.81 -14.86
N LEU A 629 14.63 1.71 -15.81
CA LEU A 629 13.47 1.75 -16.70
C LEU A 629 13.92 1.59 -18.15
N HIS A 630 13.31 0.64 -18.85
CA HIS A 630 13.44 0.53 -20.29
C HIS A 630 12.18 1.05 -20.96
N VAL A 631 12.31 1.75 -22.08
CA VAL A 631 11.18 2.30 -22.84
C VAL A 631 11.21 1.75 -24.25
N ILE A 632 10.05 1.27 -24.70
CA ILE A 632 9.82 0.79 -26.08
C ILE A 632 8.68 1.61 -26.66
N ARG A 633 8.86 2.10 -27.88
CA ARG A 633 7.80 2.75 -28.65
C ARG A 633 7.06 1.71 -29.48
N TYR A 634 5.74 1.87 -29.61
CA TYR A 634 4.93 1.03 -30.50
C TYR A 634 3.90 1.87 -31.26
N LYS A 635 3.51 1.44 -32.46
CA LYS A 635 2.40 2.03 -33.21
C LYS A 635 1.08 1.41 -32.75
N SER A 636 -0.02 2.16 -32.81
CA SER A 636 -1.35 1.67 -32.36
C SER A 636 -1.76 0.32 -32.98
N ASN A 637 -1.44 0.09 -34.26
CA ASN A 637 -1.72 -1.17 -34.95
C ASN A 637 -0.80 -2.35 -34.58
N GLN A 638 0.13 -2.16 -33.64
CA GLN A 638 1.06 -3.18 -33.14
C GLN A 638 0.73 -3.64 -31.71
N LEU A 639 -0.43 -3.25 -31.15
CA LEU A 639 -0.80 -3.61 -29.78
C LEU A 639 -0.75 -5.13 -29.53
N ASP A 640 -1.18 -5.96 -30.50
CA ASP A 640 -1.07 -7.41 -30.38
C ASP A 640 0.38 -7.89 -30.25
N GLN A 641 1.29 -7.32 -31.05
CA GLN A 641 2.71 -7.67 -30.98
C GLN A 641 3.32 -7.28 -29.63
N VAL A 642 2.87 -6.17 -29.03
CA VAL A 642 3.28 -5.76 -27.69
C VAL A 642 2.81 -6.78 -26.65
N ILE A 643 1.54 -7.18 -26.69
CA ILE A 643 0.99 -8.18 -25.77
C ILE A 643 1.73 -9.53 -25.91
N ASP A 644 1.93 -9.98 -27.14
CA ASP A 644 2.64 -11.22 -27.45
C ASP A 644 4.09 -11.18 -26.97
N ALA A 645 4.79 -10.05 -27.14
CA ALA A 645 6.15 -9.87 -26.67
C ALA A 645 6.25 -9.91 -25.14
N ILE A 646 5.30 -9.29 -24.42
CA ILE A 646 5.25 -9.31 -22.96
C ILE A 646 5.01 -10.74 -22.45
N ASN A 647 3.98 -11.41 -23.00
CA ASN A 647 3.67 -12.80 -22.66
C ASN A 647 4.83 -13.75 -23.00
N GLY A 648 5.54 -13.49 -24.11
CA GLY A 648 6.69 -14.24 -24.58
C GLY A 648 7.91 -14.23 -23.64
N THR A 649 7.97 -13.31 -22.67
CA THR A 649 9.02 -13.32 -21.63
C THR A 649 8.93 -14.54 -20.71
N GLY A 650 7.77 -15.21 -20.67
CA GLY A 650 7.48 -16.33 -19.77
C GLY A 650 7.22 -15.91 -18.31
N TYR A 651 7.44 -14.65 -17.96
CA TYR A 651 7.02 -14.06 -16.68
C TYR A 651 5.56 -13.60 -16.76
N GLY A 652 4.94 -13.42 -15.59
CA GLY A 652 3.53 -13.03 -15.51
C GLY A 652 3.14 -12.54 -14.12
N LEU A 653 3.90 -11.59 -13.56
CA LEU A 653 3.67 -11.05 -12.21
C LEU A 653 2.75 -9.82 -12.23
N THR A 654 3.26 -8.65 -12.63
CA THR A 654 2.46 -7.41 -12.72
C THR A 654 2.42 -6.82 -14.13
N THR A 655 1.31 -6.18 -14.47
CA THR A 655 1.20 -5.35 -15.69
C THR A 655 0.42 -4.05 -15.40
N GLY A 656 0.95 -2.93 -15.88
CA GLY A 656 0.27 -1.63 -15.86
C GLY A 656 -0.40 -1.32 -17.20
N ILE A 657 -1.55 -0.65 -17.16
CA ILE A 657 -2.29 -0.21 -18.35
C ILE A 657 -2.70 1.25 -18.14
N HIS A 658 -2.25 2.15 -19.00
CA HIS A 658 -2.69 3.54 -19.03
C HIS A 658 -3.44 3.82 -20.32
N SER A 659 -4.77 3.83 -20.21
CA SER A 659 -5.71 4.12 -21.30
C SER A 659 -7.01 4.68 -20.71
N ARG A 660 -7.69 5.52 -21.47
CA ARG A 660 -9.05 6.01 -21.19
C ARG A 660 -10.09 5.43 -22.15
N ILE A 661 -9.68 4.45 -22.96
CA ILE A 661 -10.53 3.78 -23.93
C ILE A 661 -10.86 2.40 -23.37
N ASP A 662 -12.14 2.18 -23.01
CA ASP A 662 -12.60 0.93 -22.38
C ASP A 662 -12.28 -0.28 -23.26
N ASP A 663 -12.52 -0.20 -24.58
CA ASP A 663 -12.20 -1.27 -25.53
C ASP A 663 -10.71 -1.66 -25.48
N THR A 664 -9.79 -0.69 -25.37
CA THR A 664 -8.35 -0.99 -25.25
C THR A 664 -8.04 -1.69 -23.92
N ILE A 665 -8.64 -1.24 -22.82
CA ILE A 665 -8.45 -1.82 -21.50
C ILE A 665 -8.95 -3.27 -21.49
N GLU A 666 -10.17 -3.50 -21.95
CA GLU A 666 -10.76 -4.84 -22.03
C GLU A 666 -9.95 -5.75 -22.95
N TYR A 667 -9.52 -5.25 -24.09
CA TYR A 667 -8.69 -6.01 -25.02
C TYR A 667 -7.38 -6.47 -24.41
N VAL A 668 -6.61 -5.54 -23.82
CA VAL A 668 -5.32 -5.86 -23.19
C VAL A 668 -5.53 -6.82 -22.01
N THR A 669 -6.48 -6.54 -21.12
CA THR A 669 -6.73 -7.38 -19.93
C THR A 669 -7.21 -8.78 -20.28
N SER A 670 -7.91 -8.97 -21.39
CA SER A 670 -8.36 -10.30 -21.84
C SER A 670 -7.24 -11.19 -22.39
N LYS A 671 -6.12 -10.59 -22.83
CA LYS A 671 -5.01 -11.31 -23.50
C LYS A 671 -3.70 -11.36 -22.71
N ILE A 672 -3.47 -10.39 -21.83
CA ILE A 672 -2.23 -10.32 -21.06
C ILE A 672 -2.18 -11.46 -20.03
N GLN A 673 -1.04 -12.12 -19.92
CA GLN A 673 -0.81 -13.22 -18.97
C GLN A 673 -0.04 -12.71 -17.76
N ALA A 674 -0.71 -11.96 -16.89
CA ALA A 674 -0.14 -11.45 -15.65
C ALA A 674 -1.08 -11.68 -14.47
N GLY A 675 -0.51 -12.03 -13.31
CA GLY A 675 -1.29 -12.27 -12.11
C GLY A 675 -1.96 -11.01 -11.55
N ASN A 676 -1.33 -9.84 -11.69
CA ASN A 676 -1.87 -8.58 -11.17
C ASN A 676 -1.85 -7.49 -12.26
N CYS A 677 -3.03 -7.07 -12.71
CA CYS A 677 -3.20 -5.98 -13.67
C CYS A 677 -3.63 -4.68 -12.97
N TYR A 678 -3.02 -3.56 -13.33
CA TYR A 678 -3.26 -2.25 -12.75
C TYR A 678 -3.62 -1.24 -13.83
N ILE A 679 -4.81 -0.65 -13.76
CA ILE A 679 -5.32 0.29 -14.77
C ILE A 679 -5.29 1.72 -14.23
N ASN A 680 -4.65 2.63 -14.96
CA ASN A 680 -4.54 4.06 -14.66
C ASN A 680 -4.01 4.36 -13.25
N ARG A 681 -2.98 3.63 -12.84
CA ARG A 681 -2.27 3.80 -11.57
C ARG A 681 -0.90 3.11 -11.65
N ASN A 682 -0.06 3.35 -10.64
CA ASN A 682 1.14 2.55 -10.40
C ASN A 682 0.83 1.03 -10.28
N MET A 683 1.85 0.21 -10.51
CA MET A 683 1.74 -1.25 -10.54
C MET A 683 2.46 -1.95 -9.38
N THR A 684 2.73 -1.20 -8.30
CA THR A 684 3.42 -1.63 -7.09
C THR A 684 2.56 -1.37 -5.86
N GLY A 685 2.92 -1.98 -4.72
CA GLY A 685 2.21 -1.77 -3.44
C GLY A 685 0.84 -2.45 -3.40
N ALA A 686 0.78 -3.72 -3.81
CA ALA A 686 -0.42 -4.54 -3.69
C ALA A 686 -0.86 -4.64 -2.21
N VAL A 687 -2.15 -4.49 -1.93
CA VAL A 687 -2.68 -4.49 -0.57
C VAL A 687 -3.32 -5.84 -0.24
N VAL A 688 -2.93 -6.44 0.87
CA VAL A 688 -3.45 -7.73 1.38
C VAL A 688 -4.98 -7.70 1.48
N GLY A 689 -5.64 -8.72 0.92
CA GLY A 689 -7.10 -8.85 0.87
C GLY A 689 -7.80 -7.91 -0.12
N VAL A 690 -7.06 -7.06 -0.85
CA VAL A 690 -7.62 -6.12 -1.84
C VAL A 690 -7.06 -6.39 -3.23
N GLN A 691 -5.74 -6.55 -3.35
CA GLN A 691 -5.07 -7.04 -4.56
C GLN A 691 -4.21 -8.26 -4.19
N PRO A 692 -4.80 -9.45 -3.98
CA PRO A 692 -4.04 -10.67 -3.77
C PRO A 692 -2.87 -10.79 -4.76
N PHE A 693 -1.68 -10.94 -4.23
CA PHE A 693 -0.44 -10.76 -4.97
C PHE A 693 0.18 -12.09 -5.33
N GLY A 694 0.54 -12.25 -6.60
CA GLY A 694 1.29 -13.40 -7.08
C GLY A 694 1.11 -13.62 -8.58
N GLY A 695 2.06 -14.30 -9.18
CA GLY A 695 2.17 -14.41 -10.64
C GLY A 695 1.74 -15.75 -11.23
N MET A 696 2.13 -15.94 -12.48
CA MET A 696 2.07 -17.19 -13.21
C MET A 696 3.36 -17.40 -14.02
N GLY A 697 3.53 -18.58 -14.62
CA GLY A 697 4.72 -18.90 -15.41
C GLY A 697 5.99 -18.85 -14.57
N LEU A 698 7.01 -18.13 -15.03
CA LEU A 698 8.28 -17.95 -14.32
C LEU A 698 8.17 -17.07 -13.07
N SER A 699 7.03 -16.43 -12.84
CA SER A 699 6.78 -15.52 -11.71
C SER A 699 6.20 -16.19 -10.46
N GLY A 700 5.80 -17.45 -10.55
CA GLY A 700 5.44 -18.21 -9.37
C GLY A 700 4.49 -19.36 -9.62
N THR A 701 4.31 -20.19 -8.60
CA THR A 701 3.40 -21.33 -8.60
C THR A 701 1.97 -20.95 -8.24
N GLY A 702 1.79 -19.79 -7.59
CA GLY A 702 0.60 -19.48 -6.81
C GLY A 702 0.42 -20.45 -5.62
N PRO A 703 -0.70 -20.33 -4.89
CA PRO A 703 -1.72 -19.29 -4.97
C PRO A 703 -1.22 -17.94 -4.44
N LYS A 704 -1.99 -16.89 -4.73
CA LYS A 704 -1.64 -15.51 -4.39
C LYS A 704 -1.61 -15.25 -2.88
N ALA A 705 -0.50 -14.69 -2.40
CA ALA A 705 -0.40 -14.16 -1.05
C ALA A 705 -1.44 -13.06 -0.81
N GLY A 706 -2.01 -13.05 0.39
CA GLY A 706 -3.03 -12.09 0.81
C GLY A 706 -4.36 -12.30 0.09
N GLY A 707 -4.57 -13.48 -0.49
CA GLY A 707 -5.83 -13.88 -1.12
C GLY A 707 -6.51 -15.04 -0.42
N PRO A 708 -7.79 -15.28 -0.74
CA PRO A 708 -8.61 -16.30 -0.07
C PRO A 708 -8.15 -17.73 -0.38
N GLY A 709 -7.41 -17.93 -1.48
CA GLY A 709 -6.85 -19.24 -1.85
C GLY A 709 -5.55 -19.61 -1.12
N TYR A 710 -4.87 -18.67 -0.44
CA TYR A 710 -3.51 -18.88 0.05
C TYR A 710 -3.42 -19.98 1.11
N LEU A 711 -4.30 -19.91 2.13
CA LEU A 711 -4.27 -20.81 3.28
C LEU A 711 -4.51 -22.28 2.90
N ARG A 712 -5.22 -22.56 1.79
CA ARG A 712 -5.54 -23.93 1.35
C ARG A 712 -4.29 -24.75 1.03
N GLN A 713 -3.21 -24.12 0.56
CA GLN A 713 -1.96 -24.84 0.31
C GLN A 713 -1.22 -25.28 1.57
N PHE A 714 -1.64 -24.81 2.75
CA PHE A 714 -1.08 -25.21 4.03
C PHE A 714 -1.91 -26.30 4.72
N LEU A 715 -3.01 -26.74 4.08
CA LEU A 715 -4.02 -27.62 4.68
C LEU A 715 -4.10 -28.97 3.96
N THR A 716 -4.47 -30.00 4.70
CA THR A 716 -4.93 -31.30 4.21
C THR A 716 -6.42 -31.44 4.53
N GLU A 717 -7.18 -31.90 3.55
CA GLU A 717 -8.59 -32.19 3.68
C GLU A 717 -8.81 -33.58 4.31
N LYS A 718 -9.82 -33.68 5.18
CA LYS A 718 -10.25 -34.93 5.81
C LYS A 718 -11.77 -35.00 5.81
N THR A 719 -12.32 -36.01 5.13
CA THR A 719 -13.75 -36.30 5.18
C THR A 719 -14.06 -37.27 6.32
N ILE A 720 -15.09 -36.95 7.10
CA ILE A 720 -15.68 -37.86 8.09
C ILE A 720 -17.11 -38.15 7.66
N THR A 721 -17.37 -39.43 7.40
CA THR A 721 -18.69 -39.96 7.05
C THR A 721 -19.18 -40.84 8.19
N ASN A 722 -20.38 -40.55 8.69
CA ASN A 722 -21.04 -41.35 9.71
C ASN A 722 -22.39 -41.84 9.19
N ASN A 723 -22.58 -43.16 9.20
CA ASN A 723 -23.89 -43.76 8.97
C ASN A 723 -24.73 -43.61 10.25
N ILE A 724 -25.70 -42.69 10.20
CA ILE A 724 -26.59 -42.39 11.32
C ILE A 724 -27.92 -43.16 11.24
N SER A 725 -28.12 -44.00 10.22
CA SER A 725 -29.29 -44.86 10.16
C SER A 725 -29.23 -45.91 11.28
N ALA A 726 -30.21 -45.87 12.18
CA ALA A 726 -30.42 -46.94 13.15
C ALA A 726 -31.00 -48.18 12.44
N VAL A 727 -30.95 -49.34 13.11
CA VAL A 727 -31.48 -50.62 12.60
C VAL A 727 -32.97 -50.55 12.18
N GLY A 728 -33.70 -49.48 12.55
CA GLY A 728 -35.10 -49.20 12.18
C GLY A 728 -35.37 -48.09 11.15
N GLY A 729 -34.36 -47.44 10.56
CA GLY A 729 -34.53 -46.36 9.56
C GLY A 729 -33.99 -44.98 10.01
N ASN A 730 -34.10 -43.96 9.15
CA ASN A 730 -33.70 -42.58 9.50
C ASN A 730 -34.84 -41.86 10.23
N ALA A 731 -34.61 -41.44 11.48
CA ALA A 731 -35.58 -40.70 12.28
C ALA A 731 -36.01 -39.38 11.61
N ASP A 732 -35.09 -38.65 10.97
CA ASP A 732 -35.40 -37.39 10.29
C ASP A 732 -36.40 -37.58 9.14
N LEU A 733 -36.39 -38.74 8.47
CA LEU A 733 -37.39 -39.07 7.44
C LEU A 733 -38.76 -39.37 8.03
N LEU A 734 -38.79 -39.96 9.23
CA LEU A 734 -40.02 -40.34 9.92
C LEU A 734 -40.71 -39.13 10.58
N GLU A 735 -39.98 -38.03 10.78
CA GLU A 735 -40.45 -36.77 11.34
C GLU A 735 -40.82 -35.71 10.28
N LEU A 736 -40.67 -36.00 8.98
CA LEU A 736 -41.13 -35.10 7.91
C LEU A 736 -42.66 -34.97 7.96
N SER A 737 -43.16 -33.82 8.41
CA SER A 737 -44.57 -33.43 8.27
C SER A 737 -44.80 -32.61 7.01
N ASP A 738 -45.92 -32.85 6.33
CA ASP A 738 -46.36 -32.06 5.16
C ASP A 738 -46.82 -30.64 5.55
N ASP A 739 -47.08 -30.40 6.84
CA ASP A 739 -47.50 -29.09 7.35
C ASP A 739 -46.27 -28.19 7.58
N THR A 740 -46.20 -27.10 6.82
CA THR A 740 -45.25 -25.99 7.03
C THR A 740 -45.84 -25.00 8.02
N ASP A 741 -45.35 -24.99 9.26
CA ASP A 741 -45.53 -23.87 10.21
C ASP A 741 -44.38 -22.86 10.10
#